data_AF-A0AAW2DPT6-F1
#
_entry.id   AF-A0AAW2DPT6-F1
#
_cell.length_a   1.000
_cell.length_b   1.000
_cell.length_c   1.000
_cell.angle_alpha   90.00
_cell.angle_beta   90.00
_cell.angle_gamma   90.00
#
_symmetry.space_group_name_H-M   'P 1'
#
loop_
_entity.id
_entity.type
_entity.pdbx_description
1 polymer ?
#
loop_
_entity_poly.entity_id
_entity_poly.type
_entity_poly.pdbx_seq_one_letter_code
_entity_poly.pdbx_strand_id
1 'polypeptide(L)'
;MASITSEIASSSSLPKWEYDVFLSFRGEDTRNNFTDHLYAALDQRGIRTFRDDERLERGKSISTELLNAIEKSKFAIIVLSRNYASSSWCLDELVKIVECKEETRLTVLPVFYGVDPSDVRKQTGSFAEAFAKHEEVIKNEEKLQSWRAALSQVANLSGWDARNKQESTIIKEIVGEILGDLNSSYSYVHKDLVGIKSRVEEMEDLCSSMGLNDVRFIGIWGMGGVGKTTLARVLYDKIHSHFDGSSFLANVREKSGNGGLVTLQKQLLSDVLFESNIDFLDAQQGINVIMNRLCCKRVLVILDDVDQLIQLEALVGKRSWFGQGSVIIMTTRDQHLLFTHEVAEEEIYKATLLNDDEALKLFSLKAFKQDYPSKGYELLSQKVIYYAQGLPLALEILGSFLFCRNLDAWESLLGRLRECPESKISNVLQISFDGLRRTEKKIFLDIACFFKGMTKDRVANILRTPHYKPNIDIDVLVEKSLITISDGTLWMHDLLQELGKEIVRCESPDEPGGRSRLWLKEDILHILIDSASLEWLRIIDLSDSRELIMTLDFARVPNLEKLILKGCTKLSKIHASLGDLKHLILLDLNGCTCLKSLPCKINLESLEIFILSSCSKLKKFPEIVGNMSRLLELYLDGTTIEDLPLSMEQLTGLIKLDLTNCKNLSSLPRVIFSFASLNTLTLSGCSKLHKMQENLGNLKGLKELDLSGTSIRDLPLLMEHLSGLIKLDLTNCKNLSSLPRVICNLTSLKTLTLSGCLKLENMPMNLGNLEGLEELDVSGTAIREPPSSIFCLKNLKILSFQGCNGLSSKSWSWKKPLNFLLMTKTPDLMGLVLPSVSGLSSLTELNIRNCNLQSIPSDIGCLSSLKKLDLSGNNFGFIPESINQLSNLGDFWVENCKSLQLLPELRLMSPFIRVSANGCTSLESLLPFKMKDDSGSTLHLLNCFQFVENLGRCDLFTTMLREYFQELCYRESTKKVRFDVVIPGSEVPNWFRHQSVGASINLEVPSYLFKQFRGIALCAVFGPHRHHPANDLSYDHLYVYFKANGNEFNSSPFVRFTEEFETVESDHRWFMYLLPNYFKLHFGKGLLQIADGFSCQLEIEFRSMGPDFTEIKKCGAHMVYEEEMEDLKQSTGQSECSSSSSSIIPYNEGVDVDHFEEDIKFKRSRDDENGGSGEGSSPHIPHPKTKRVRSSDGE
;
A
#
# COMPACT_ATOMS: atom_id res chain seq x y z
N MET A 1 29.94 -54.89 5.14
CA MET A 1 29.71 -56.30 5.49
C MET A 1 28.72 -56.34 6.64
N ALA A 2 27.67 -57.17 6.51
CA ALA A 2 26.73 -57.74 7.51
C ALA A 2 26.36 -56.89 8.75
N SER A 3 25.12 -56.76 9.22
CA SER A 3 23.80 -57.33 8.95
C SER A 3 22.97 -56.81 10.13
N ILE A 4 21.86 -56.10 9.93
CA ILE A 4 20.63 -56.16 10.74
C ILE A 4 19.52 -55.64 9.83
N THR A 5 18.74 -56.59 9.32
CA THR A 5 17.48 -56.43 8.59
C THR A 5 16.38 -56.98 9.49
N SER A 6 15.53 -56.10 10.04
CA SER A 6 14.22 -56.34 10.68
C SER A 6 13.84 -54.99 11.33
N GLU A 7 12.75 -54.29 11.09
CA GLU A 7 11.42 -54.58 10.58
C GLU A 7 10.94 -53.30 9.86
N ILE A 8 10.53 -53.38 8.59
CA ILE A 8 9.66 -52.36 8.01
C ILE A 8 8.27 -52.98 8.04
N ALA A 9 7.47 -52.52 9.00
CA ALA A 9 6.06 -52.80 9.08
C ALA A 9 5.41 -52.47 7.73
N SER A 10 4.63 -53.43 7.24
CA SER A 10 3.82 -53.40 6.04
C SER A 10 3.05 -52.08 5.90
N SER A 11 3.46 -51.22 4.97
CA SER A 11 2.54 -50.24 4.39
C SER A 11 1.47 -51.01 3.61
N SER A 12 0.22 -50.88 4.03
CA SER A 12 -0.95 -51.46 3.35
C SER A 12 -0.91 -51.19 1.85
N SER A 13 -0.78 -52.25 1.05
CA SER A 13 -0.93 -52.18 -0.40
C SER A 13 -2.36 -51.74 -0.71
N LEU A 14 -2.53 -50.54 -1.27
CA LEU A 14 -3.79 -50.12 -1.88
C LEU A 14 -4.25 -51.21 -2.87
N PRO A 15 -5.56 -51.54 -2.93
CA PRO A 15 -6.05 -52.50 -3.93
C PRO A 15 -5.74 -51.95 -5.33
N LYS A 16 -4.92 -52.69 -6.09
CA LYS A 16 -4.67 -52.38 -7.50
C LYS A 16 -5.88 -52.83 -8.30
N TRP A 17 -6.78 -51.91 -8.61
CA TRP A 17 -7.88 -52.12 -9.56
C TRP A 17 -7.31 -52.36 -10.96
N GLU A 18 -7.67 -53.49 -11.58
CA GLU A 18 -7.24 -53.82 -12.95
C GLU A 18 -8.06 -53.02 -13.98
N TYR A 19 -9.33 -52.78 -13.65
CA TYR A 19 -10.27 -52.00 -14.43
C TYR A 19 -10.84 -50.86 -13.59
N ASP A 20 -11.15 -49.74 -14.23
CA ASP A 20 -11.79 -48.60 -13.57
C ASP A 20 -13.30 -48.82 -13.50
N VAL A 21 -13.90 -49.33 -14.58
CA VAL A 21 -15.35 -49.56 -14.71
C VAL A 21 -15.64 -50.96 -15.25
N PHE A 22 -16.61 -51.66 -14.64
CA PHE A 22 -17.25 -52.85 -15.19
C PHE A 22 -18.65 -52.48 -15.72
N LEU A 23 -18.98 -52.91 -16.95
CA LEU A 23 -20.31 -52.71 -17.54
C LEU A 23 -21.13 -53.99 -17.48
N SER A 24 -22.23 -54.00 -16.72
CA SER A 24 -23.22 -55.08 -16.75
C SER A 24 -24.47 -54.64 -17.50
N PHE A 25 -24.88 -55.41 -18.52
CA PHE A 25 -25.97 -55.05 -19.43
C PHE A 25 -26.54 -56.27 -20.13
N ARG A 26 -27.77 -56.13 -20.67
CA ARG A 26 -28.36 -57.15 -21.55
C ARG A 26 -27.90 -56.91 -22.98
N GLY A 27 -27.04 -57.80 -23.47
CA GLY A 27 -26.44 -57.66 -24.80
C GLY A 27 -27.43 -57.60 -25.98
N GLU A 28 -28.61 -58.21 -25.88
CA GLU A 28 -29.64 -58.13 -26.94
C GLU A 28 -30.34 -56.76 -26.98
N ASP A 29 -30.41 -56.05 -25.86
CA ASP A 29 -31.18 -54.82 -25.74
C ASP A 29 -30.31 -53.58 -26.01
N THR A 30 -29.11 -53.53 -25.42
CA THR A 30 -28.33 -52.28 -25.36
C THR A 30 -26.92 -52.33 -25.96
N ARG A 31 -26.45 -53.49 -26.44
CA ARG A 31 -25.05 -53.69 -26.87
C ARG A 31 -24.62 -52.71 -27.96
N ASN A 32 -25.42 -52.54 -29.00
CA ASN A 32 -25.06 -51.76 -30.20
C ASN A 32 -25.65 -50.34 -30.21
N ASN A 33 -26.13 -49.84 -29.08
CA ASN A 33 -26.72 -48.50 -28.95
C ASN A 33 -26.13 -47.77 -27.72
N PHE A 34 -26.92 -47.52 -26.68
CA PHE A 34 -26.53 -46.88 -25.44
C PHE A 34 -25.25 -47.45 -24.82
N THR A 35 -25.10 -48.77 -24.70
CA THR A 35 -23.89 -49.36 -24.08
C THR A 35 -22.65 -49.16 -24.93
N ASP A 36 -22.76 -49.21 -26.26
CA ASP A 36 -21.62 -48.92 -27.16
C ASP A 36 -21.21 -47.45 -27.09
N HIS A 37 -22.18 -46.53 -27.12
CA HIS A 37 -21.93 -45.11 -26.97
C HIS A 37 -21.34 -44.75 -25.61
N LEU A 38 -21.79 -45.40 -24.53
CA LEU A 38 -21.22 -45.25 -23.20
C LEU A 38 -19.79 -45.79 -23.14
N TYR A 39 -19.53 -46.98 -23.69
CA TYR A 39 -18.20 -47.56 -23.74
C TYR A 39 -17.22 -46.68 -24.52
N ALA A 40 -17.61 -46.22 -25.72
CA ALA A 40 -16.79 -45.31 -26.53
C ALA A 40 -16.51 -43.99 -25.81
N ALA A 41 -17.48 -43.43 -25.09
CA ALA A 41 -17.29 -42.19 -24.33
C ALA A 41 -16.35 -42.37 -23.12
N LEU A 42 -16.42 -43.52 -22.44
CA LEU A 42 -15.50 -43.88 -21.35
C LEU A 42 -14.06 -44.08 -21.88
N ASP A 43 -13.91 -44.82 -22.98
CA ASP A 43 -12.61 -45.11 -23.61
C ASP A 43 -11.95 -43.83 -24.18
N GLN A 44 -12.71 -42.96 -24.86
CA GLN A 44 -12.24 -41.65 -25.32
C GLN A 44 -11.71 -40.75 -24.19
N ARG A 45 -12.18 -40.97 -22.96
CA ARG A 45 -11.75 -40.26 -21.76
C ARG A 45 -10.66 -40.99 -20.98
N GLY A 46 -10.12 -42.08 -21.53
CA GLY A 46 -9.03 -42.86 -20.93
C GLY A 46 -9.44 -43.72 -19.73
N ILE A 47 -10.73 -43.96 -19.52
CA ILE A 47 -11.24 -44.81 -18.44
C ILE A 47 -11.12 -46.27 -18.88
N ARG A 48 -10.41 -47.10 -18.10
CA ARG A 48 -10.22 -48.52 -18.43
C ARG A 48 -11.49 -49.30 -18.12
N THR A 49 -12.34 -49.45 -19.11
CA THR A 49 -13.62 -50.13 -18.97
C THR A 49 -13.55 -51.58 -19.44
N PHE A 50 -13.99 -52.51 -18.59
CA PHE A 50 -14.20 -53.90 -18.98
C PHE A 50 -15.56 -54.06 -19.66
N ARG A 51 -15.54 -54.61 -20.88
CA ARG A 51 -16.70 -54.98 -21.69
C ARG A 51 -16.45 -56.39 -22.23
N ASP A 52 -17.43 -57.28 -22.12
CA ASP A 52 -17.28 -58.73 -22.34
C ASP A 52 -16.76 -59.17 -23.72
N ASP A 53 -16.73 -58.30 -24.73
CA ASP A 53 -16.41 -58.66 -26.12
C ASP A 53 -14.91 -58.57 -26.50
N GLU A 54 -14.02 -57.95 -25.71
CA GLU A 54 -12.69 -57.56 -26.27
C GLU A 54 -11.44 -58.24 -25.68
N ARG A 55 -11.52 -59.04 -24.60
CA ARG A 55 -10.30 -59.61 -23.97
C ARG A 55 -10.39 -61.02 -23.40
N LEU A 56 -11.41 -61.81 -23.74
CA LEU A 56 -11.44 -63.22 -23.31
C LEU A 56 -10.43 -64.03 -24.14
N GLU A 57 -9.39 -64.58 -23.49
CA GLU A 57 -8.45 -65.49 -24.13
C GLU A 57 -9.21 -66.71 -24.66
N ARG A 58 -9.15 -66.95 -25.98
CA ARG A 58 -9.81 -68.10 -26.62
C ARG A 58 -9.37 -69.40 -25.95
N GLY A 59 -10.28 -70.05 -25.20
CA GLY A 59 -10.04 -71.37 -24.56
C GLY A 59 -10.28 -71.44 -23.05
N LYS A 60 -10.59 -70.33 -22.36
CA LYS A 60 -10.93 -70.32 -20.92
C LYS A 60 -12.45 -70.25 -20.67
N SER A 61 -12.88 -70.66 -19.47
CA SER A 61 -14.29 -70.57 -19.06
C SER A 61 -14.70 -69.13 -18.82
N ILE A 62 -15.64 -68.64 -19.63
CA ILE A 62 -16.16 -67.25 -19.63
C ILE A 62 -16.64 -66.81 -18.23
N SER A 63 -17.16 -67.73 -17.40
CA SER A 63 -17.69 -67.41 -16.08
C SER A 63 -16.65 -66.97 -15.04
N THR A 64 -15.41 -67.49 -15.08
CA THR A 64 -14.42 -67.19 -14.03
C THR A 64 -13.66 -65.90 -14.27
N GLU A 65 -13.39 -65.55 -15.53
CA GLU A 65 -12.73 -64.28 -15.86
C GLU A 65 -13.65 -63.08 -15.63
N LEU A 66 -14.94 -63.23 -15.92
CA LEU A 66 -15.95 -62.18 -15.76
C LEU A 66 -16.20 -61.85 -14.27
N LEU A 67 -16.33 -62.87 -13.40
CA LEU A 67 -16.45 -62.67 -11.96
C LEU A 67 -15.18 -62.03 -11.34
N ASN A 68 -14.00 -62.39 -11.86
CA ASN A 68 -12.72 -61.79 -11.44
C ASN A 68 -12.59 -60.33 -11.90
N ALA A 69 -13.13 -59.99 -13.08
CA ALA A 69 -13.16 -58.60 -13.56
C ALA A 69 -14.04 -57.71 -12.66
N ILE A 70 -15.16 -58.23 -12.15
CA ILE A 70 -16.02 -57.52 -11.19
C ILE A 70 -15.25 -57.23 -9.89
N GLU A 71 -14.59 -58.23 -9.31
CA GLU A 71 -13.79 -58.06 -8.07
C GLU A 71 -12.63 -57.08 -8.22
N LYS A 72 -12.12 -56.91 -9.45
CA LYS A 72 -10.98 -56.03 -9.76
C LYS A 72 -11.38 -54.68 -10.35
N SER A 73 -12.66 -54.32 -10.29
CA SER A 73 -13.18 -53.04 -10.79
C SER A 73 -13.51 -52.07 -9.65
N LYS A 74 -13.30 -50.77 -9.88
CA LYS A 74 -13.66 -49.73 -8.88
C LYS A 74 -15.13 -49.33 -8.95
N PHE A 75 -15.68 -49.24 -10.16
CA PHE A 75 -17.09 -48.94 -10.42
C PHE A 75 -17.76 -50.09 -11.18
N ALA A 76 -19.04 -50.32 -10.92
CA ALA A 76 -19.89 -51.20 -11.73
C ALA A 76 -21.12 -50.42 -12.21
N ILE A 77 -21.23 -50.19 -13.52
CA ILE A 77 -22.40 -49.56 -14.14
C ILE A 77 -23.35 -50.66 -14.59
N ILE A 78 -24.60 -50.59 -14.14
CA ILE A 78 -25.62 -51.60 -14.44
C ILE A 78 -26.69 -50.98 -15.31
N VAL A 79 -26.73 -51.37 -16.60
CA VAL A 79 -27.72 -50.89 -17.56
C VAL A 79 -28.95 -51.81 -17.50
N LEU A 80 -29.92 -51.41 -16.69
CA LEU A 80 -31.17 -52.14 -16.47
C LEU A 80 -32.14 -51.85 -17.63
N SER A 81 -32.29 -52.81 -18.53
CA SER A 81 -33.24 -52.77 -19.65
C SER A 81 -34.47 -53.64 -19.39
N ARG A 82 -35.49 -53.55 -20.27
CA ARG A 82 -36.75 -54.32 -20.13
C ARG A 82 -36.55 -55.83 -20.00
N ASN A 83 -35.59 -56.40 -20.72
CA ASN A 83 -35.31 -57.84 -20.71
C ASN A 83 -34.09 -58.22 -19.88
N TYR A 84 -33.55 -57.32 -19.05
CA TYR A 84 -32.36 -57.58 -18.25
C TYR A 84 -32.48 -58.86 -17.40
N ALA A 85 -33.60 -59.00 -16.68
CA ALA A 85 -33.86 -60.14 -15.81
C ALA A 85 -34.21 -61.45 -16.53
N SER A 86 -34.31 -61.47 -17.86
CA SER A 86 -34.49 -62.72 -18.63
C SER A 86 -33.21 -63.53 -18.79
N SER A 87 -32.05 -62.91 -18.48
CA SER A 87 -30.73 -63.50 -18.59
C SER A 87 -30.25 -63.98 -17.23
N SER A 88 -30.10 -65.28 -17.05
CA SER A 88 -29.49 -65.82 -15.83
C SER A 88 -28.07 -65.30 -15.60
N TRP A 89 -27.33 -65.00 -16.67
CA TRP A 89 -25.98 -64.42 -16.61
C TRP A 89 -25.97 -63.01 -16.04
N CYS A 90 -26.86 -62.12 -16.52
CA CYS A 90 -26.93 -60.75 -16.02
C CYS A 90 -27.39 -60.71 -14.55
N LEU A 91 -28.19 -61.68 -14.11
CA LEU A 91 -28.59 -61.84 -12.71
C LEU A 91 -27.49 -62.42 -11.82
N ASP A 92 -26.72 -63.39 -12.32
CA ASP A 92 -25.55 -63.94 -11.61
C ASP A 92 -24.44 -62.87 -11.46
N GLU A 93 -24.19 -62.07 -12.50
CA GLU A 93 -23.33 -60.88 -12.43
C GLU A 93 -23.81 -59.88 -11.37
N LEU A 94 -25.12 -59.59 -11.37
CA LEU A 94 -25.71 -58.63 -10.45
C LEU A 94 -25.55 -59.07 -8.98
N VAL A 95 -25.76 -60.36 -8.69
CA VAL A 95 -25.51 -60.91 -7.35
C VAL A 95 -24.05 -60.71 -6.97
N LYS A 96 -23.11 -61.06 -7.86
CA LYS A 96 -21.69 -60.87 -7.57
C LYS A 96 -21.32 -59.40 -7.36
N ILE A 97 -21.88 -58.48 -8.15
CA ILE A 97 -21.66 -57.04 -7.98
C ILE A 97 -22.16 -56.57 -6.60
N VAL A 98 -23.33 -57.05 -6.16
CA VAL A 98 -23.88 -56.71 -4.84
C VAL A 98 -23.01 -57.30 -3.72
N GLU A 99 -22.55 -58.54 -3.84
CA GLU A 99 -21.57 -59.13 -2.90
C GLU A 99 -20.29 -58.30 -2.84
N CYS A 100 -19.70 -57.96 -4.00
CA CYS A 100 -18.48 -57.16 -4.08
C CYS A 100 -18.68 -55.74 -3.54
N LYS A 101 -19.88 -55.15 -3.66
CA LYS A 101 -20.21 -53.86 -3.06
C LYS A 101 -20.11 -53.91 -1.53
N GLU A 102 -20.58 -54.99 -0.91
CA GLU A 102 -20.50 -55.18 0.54
C GLU A 102 -19.07 -55.49 1.01
N GLU A 103 -18.28 -56.22 0.21
CA GLU A 103 -16.94 -56.71 0.60
C GLU A 103 -15.76 -55.81 0.18
N THR A 104 -15.81 -55.17 -0.99
CA THR A 104 -14.62 -54.64 -1.67
C THR A 104 -14.60 -53.11 -1.90
N ARG A 105 -15.57 -52.34 -1.40
CA ARG A 105 -15.75 -50.89 -1.71
C ARG A 105 -16.05 -50.59 -3.19
N LEU A 106 -16.57 -51.57 -3.94
CA LEU A 106 -17.08 -51.37 -5.31
C LEU A 106 -18.25 -50.37 -5.29
N THR A 107 -18.19 -49.34 -6.14
CA THR A 107 -19.29 -48.36 -6.26
C THR A 107 -20.24 -48.78 -7.38
N VAL A 108 -21.53 -48.90 -7.06
CA VAL A 108 -22.54 -49.43 -7.98
C VAL A 108 -23.45 -48.31 -8.49
N LEU A 109 -23.52 -48.20 -9.82
CA LEU A 109 -24.17 -47.10 -10.54
C LEU A 109 -25.27 -47.63 -11.48
N PRO A 110 -26.55 -47.63 -11.06
CA PRO A 110 -27.63 -48.12 -11.91
C PRO A 110 -28.07 -47.10 -12.95
N VAL A 111 -28.33 -47.58 -14.17
CA VAL A 111 -28.95 -46.83 -15.26
C VAL A 111 -30.24 -47.53 -15.66
N PHE A 112 -31.37 -46.88 -15.46
CA PHE A 112 -32.70 -47.40 -15.78
C PHE A 112 -33.04 -47.05 -17.24
N TYR A 113 -32.69 -47.96 -18.15
CA TYR A 113 -32.83 -47.78 -19.60
C TYR A 113 -34.18 -48.28 -20.11
N GLY A 114 -35.13 -47.35 -20.28
CA GLY A 114 -36.47 -47.68 -20.81
C GLY A 114 -37.35 -48.49 -19.85
N VAL A 115 -37.02 -48.49 -18.55
CA VAL A 115 -37.71 -49.19 -17.45
C VAL A 115 -37.97 -48.25 -16.28
N ASP A 116 -39.05 -48.48 -15.53
CA ASP A 116 -39.30 -47.75 -14.28
C ASP A 116 -38.49 -48.37 -13.13
N PRO A 117 -37.74 -47.58 -12.33
CA PRO A 117 -37.03 -48.09 -11.17
C PRO A 117 -37.91 -48.88 -10.19
N SER A 118 -39.20 -48.53 -10.07
CA SER A 118 -40.16 -49.24 -9.23
C SER A 118 -40.52 -50.62 -9.76
N ASP A 119 -40.55 -50.80 -11.09
CA ASP A 119 -40.76 -52.11 -11.71
C ASP A 119 -39.58 -53.04 -11.48
N VAL A 120 -38.35 -52.52 -11.53
CA VAL A 120 -37.14 -53.29 -11.17
C VAL A 120 -37.15 -53.64 -9.69
N ARG A 121 -37.51 -52.68 -8.82
CA ARG A 121 -37.49 -52.84 -7.36
C ARG A 121 -38.54 -53.81 -6.83
N LYS A 122 -39.74 -53.81 -7.40
CA LYS A 122 -40.85 -54.70 -7.01
C LYS A 122 -40.92 -55.95 -7.88
N GLN A 123 -40.05 -56.05 -8.89
CA GLN A 123 -40.06 -57.08 -9.94
C GLN A 123 -41.46 -57.24 -10.56
N THR A 124 -42.06 -56.12 -10.98
CA THR A 124 -43.35 -56.06 -11.67
C THR A 124 -43.17 -55.92 -13.19
N GLY A 125 -44.23 -56.14 -13.97
CA GLY A 125 -44.17 -56.04 -15.43
C GLY A 125 -43.23 -57.07 -16.07
N SER A 126 -42.34 -56.63 -16.97
CA SER A 126 -41.43 -57.52 -17.72
C SER A 126 -40.46 -58.29 -16.82
N PHE A 127 -40.12 -57.75 -15.64
CA PHE A 127 -39.30 -58.44 -14.65
C PHE A 127 -40.08 -59.59 -13.99
N ALA A 128 -41.38 -59.44 -13.72
CA ALA A 128 -42.22 -60.52 -13.20
C ALA A 128 -42.31 -61.68 -14.19
N GLU A 129 -42.52 -61.37 -15.47
CA GLU A 129 -42.59 -62.36 -16.55
C GLU A 129 -41.29 -63.14 -16.71
N ALA A 130 -40.15 -62.47 -16.54
CA ALA A 130 -38.83 -63.11 -16.58
C ALA A 130 -38.63 -64.08 -15.40
N PHE A 131 -38.99 -63.67 -14.18
CA PHE A 131 -38.89 -64.56 -13.01
C PHE A 131 -39.83 -65.76 -13.07
N ALA A 132 -41.05 -65.60 -13.61
CA ALA A 132 -41.97 -66.71 -13.83
C ALA A 132 -41.33 -67.80 -14.74
N LYS A 133 -40.63 -67.38 -15.81
CA LYS A 133 -39.89 -68.30 -16.68
C LYS A 133 -38.71 -68.98 -15.98
N HIS A 134 -37.99 -68.25 -15.12
CA HIS A 134 -36.87 -68.83 -14.37
C HIS A 134 -37.33 -69.82 -13.29
N GLU A 135 -38.48 -69.58 -12.65
CA GLU A 135 -39.09 -70.48 -11.66
C GLU A 135 -39.52 -71.83 -12.27
N GLU A 136 -39.91 -71.85 -13.55
CA GLU A 136 -40.22 -73.11 -14.26
C GLU A 136 -38.96 -73.97 -14.54
N VAL A 137 -37.80 -73.33 -14.70
CA VAL A 137 -36.55 -73.98 -15.14
C VAL A 137 -35.58 -74.27 -13.99
N ILE A 138 -35.59 -73.45 -12.94
CA ILE A 138 -34.61 -73.50 -11.84
C ILE A 138 -35.29 -73.98 -10.55
N LYS A 139 -34.91 -75.18 -10.08
CA LYS A 139 -35.44 -75.78 -8.82
C LYS A 139 -34.73 -75.30 -7.55
N ASN A 140 -33.81 -74.33 -7.66
CA ASN A 140 -33.06 -73.80 -6.53
C ASN A 140 -33.71 -72.49 -6.05
N GLU A 141 -34.48 -72.59 -4.98
CA GLU A 141 -35.25 -71.48 -4.40
C GLU A 141 -34.34 -70.41 -3.76
N GLU A 142 -33.20 -70.82 -3.18
CA GLU A 142 -32.20 -69.90 -2.63
C GLU A 142 -31.58 -69.02 -3.73
N LYS A 143 -31.32 -69.60 -4.91
CA LYS A 143 -30.77 -68.85 -6.05
C LYS A 143 -31.76 -67.80 -6.56
N LEU A 144 -33.04 -68.14 -6.69
CA LEU A 144 -34.09 -67.20 -7.12
C LEU A 144 -34.29 -66.06 -6.11
N GLN A 145 -34.25 -66.38 -4.80
CA GLN A 145 -34.27 -65.38 -3.72
C GLN A 145 -33.08 -64.43 -3.81
N SER A 146 -31.87 -64.94 -4.06
CA SER A 146 -30.65 -64.10 -4.20
C SER A 146 -30.76 -63.11 -5.37
N TRP A 147 -31.30 -63.55 -6.51
CA TRP A 147 -31.54 -62.68 -7.68
C TRP A 147 -32.56 -61.57 -7.39
N ARG A 148 -33.68 -61.92 -6.73
CA ARG A 148 -34.71 -60.94 -6.33
C ARG A 148 -34.15 -59.92 -5.34
N ALA A 149 -33.35 -60.37 -4.38
CA ALA A 149 -32.68 -59.50 -3.41
C ALA A 149 -31.71 -58.53 -4.11
N ALA A 150 -30.84 -59.03 -5.00
CA ALA A 150 -29.85 -58.20 -5.70
C ALA A 150 -30.51 -57.11 -6.57
N LEU A 151 -31.56 -57.44 -7.33
CA LEU A 151 -32.33 -56.45 -8.11
C LEU A 151 -32.98 -55.40 -7.22
N SER A 152 -33.61 -55.83 -6.12
CA SER A 152 -34.25 -54.92 -5.16
C SER A 152 -33.23 -53.96 -4.54
N GLN A 153 -32.03 -54.46 -4.21
CA GLN A 153 -30.95 -53.64 -3.66
C GLN A 153 -30.42 -52.62 -4.66
N VAL A 154 -30.11 -53.03 -5.89
CA VAL A 154 -29.60 -52.12 -6.93
C VAL A 154 -30.65 -51.07 -7.32
N ALA A 155 -31.93 -51.46 -7.42
CA ALA A 155 -33.02 -50.54 -7.72
C ALA A 155 -33.35 -49.56 -6.57
N ASN A 156 -32.79 -49.76 -5.37
CA ASN A 156 -32.86 -48.81 -4.26
C ASN A 156 -31.75 -47.76 -4.29
N LEU A 157 -30.73 -47.90 -5.16
CA LEU A 157 -29.66 -46.92 -5.30
C LEU A 157 -30.09 -45.75 -6.17
N SER A 158 -29.50 -44.58 -5.92
CA SER A 158 -29.62 -43.42 -6.80
C SER A 158 -28.90 -43.71 -8.12
N GLY A 159 -29.57 -43.46 -9.23
CA GLY A 159 -29.05 -43.70 -10.57
C GLY A 159 -29.79 -42.85 -11.61
N TRP A 160 -29.52 -43.12 -12.88
CA TRP A 160 -30.07 -42.33 -13.99
C TRP A 160 -31.32 -42.96 -14.57
N ASP A 161 -32.42 -42.19 -14.63
CA ASP A 161 -33.63 -42.57 -15.37
C ASP A 161 -33.55 -42.06 -16.82
N ALA A 162 -33.44 -42.97 -17.78
CA ALA A 162 -33.25 -42.65 -19.19
C ALA A 162 -34.55 -42.51 -19.99
N ARG A 163 -35.73 -42.65 -19.37
CA ARG A 163 -37.01 -42.68 -20.11
C ARG A 163 -37.37 -41.35 -20.81
N ASN A 164 -36.93 -40.22 -20.27
CA ASN A 164 -37.30 -38.87 -20.75
C ASN A 164 -36.09 -37.94 -20.99
N LYS A 165 -34.87 -38.49 -21.04
CA LYS A 165 -33.62 -37.74 -21.23
C LYS A 165 -32.92 -38.18 -22.51
N GLN A 166 -32.19 -37.28 -23.17
CA GLN A 166 -31.35 -37.66 -24.31
C GLN A 166 -30.18 -38.54 -23.85
N GLU A 167 -29.95 -39.65 -24.56
CA GLU A 167 -28.89 -40.61 -24.23
C GLU A 167 -27.50 -39.95 -24.10
N SER A 168 -27.17 -39.03 -25.01
CA SER A 168 -25.90 -38.29 -24.99
C SER A 168 -25.69 -37.46 -23.72
N THR A 169 -26.77 -36.92 -23.14
CA THR A 169 -26.69 -36.12 -21.91
C THR A 169 -26.42 -37.03 -20.71
N ILE A 170 -27.12 -38.16 -20.63
CA ILE A 170 -26.92 -39.15 -19.56
C ILE A 170 -25.51 -39.73 -19.62
N ILE A 171 -25.02 -40.08 -20.81
CA ILE A 171 -23.65 -40.59 -20.98
C ILE A 171 -22.63 -39.55 -20.51
N LYS A 172 -22.82 -38.26 -20.85
CA LYS A 172 -21.96 -37.18 -20.35
C LYS A 172 -22.02 -37.03 -18.82
N GLU A 173 -23.21 -37.11 -18.22
CA GLU A 173 -23.39 -37.08 -16.76
C GLU A 173 -22.64 -38.24 -16.09
N ILE A 174 -22.83 -39.48 -16.57
CA ILE A 174 -22.18 -40.69 -16.04
C ILE A 174 -20.65 -40.60 -16.15
N VAL A 175 -20.14 -40.25 -17.33
CA VAL A 175 -18.70 -40.13 -17.57
C VAL A 175 -18.11 -39.04 -16.67
N GLY A 176 -18.80 -37.91 -16.51
CA GLY A 176 -18.38 -36.80 -15.65
C GLY A 176 -18.30 -37.19 -14.16
N GLU A 177 -19.29 -37.93 -13.65
CA GLU A 177 -19.31 -38.42 -12.26
C GLU A 177 -18.14 -39.37 -11.98
N ILE A 178 -17.90 -40.33 -12.88
CA ILE A 178 -16.80 -41.29 -12.74
C ILE A 178 -15.44 -40.58 -12.83
N LEU A 179 -15.29 -39.61 -13.75
CA LEU A 179 -14.05 -38.84 -13.88
C LEU A 179 -13.77 -38.01 -12.62
N GLY A 180 -14.80 -37.41 -12.04
CA GLY A 180 -14.69 -36.66 -10.78
C GLY A 180 -14.16 -37.53 -9.64
N ASP A 181 -14.70 -38.73 -9.49
CA ASP A 181 -14.28 -39.68 -8.43
C ASP A 181 -12.95 -40.39 -8.71
N LEU A 182 -12.58 -40.58 -9.98
CA LEU A 182 -11.24 -41.04 -10.33
C LEU A 182 -10.23 -39.93 -10.01
N ASN A 183 -10.45 -38.70 -10.47
CA ASN A 183 -9.50 -37.59 -10.27
C ASN A 183 -9.33 -37.19 -8.80
N SER A 184 -10.38 -37.24 -7.99
CA SER A 184 -10.27 -36.99 -6.54
C SER A 184 -9.35 -37.99 -5.83
N SER A 185 -9.31 -39.24 -6.32
CA SER A 185 -8.44 -40.31 -5.80
C SER A 185 -7.01 -40.31 -6.34
N TYR A 186 -6.72 -39.55 -7.41
CA TYR A 186 -5.37 -39.38 -7.98
C TYR A 186 -4.62 -38.11 -7.54
N SER A 187 -5.21 -37.25 -6.68
CA SER A 187 -4.57 -36.01 -6.20
C SER A 187 -3.46 -36.23 -5.14
N TYR A 188 -2.47 -37.08 -5.46
CA TYR A 188 -1.29 -37.29 -4.62
C TYR A 188 -0.41 -36.02 -4.47
N VAL A 189 -0.65 -34.99 -5.31
CA VAL A 189 0.23 -33.82 -5.47
C VAL A 189 0.03 -32.75 -4.39
N HIS A 190 -1.10 -32.73 -3.67
CA HIS A 190 -1.44 -31.59 -2.79
C HIS A 190 -0.99 -31.71 -1.32
N LYS A 191 -0.42 -32.85 -0.88
CA LYS A 191 -0.06 -33.03 0.54
C LYS A 191 1.13 -32.18 1.00
N ASP A 192 2.04 -31.82 0.10
CA ASP A 192 3.30 -31.13 0.44
C ASP A 192 3.27 -29.62 0.16
N LEU A 193 2.13 -29.07 -0.26
CA LEU A 193 2.02 -27.65 -0.65
C LEU A 193 1.63 -26.78 0.56
N VAL A 194 2.43 -25.76 0.82
CA VAL A 194 2.26 -24.84 1.96
C VAL A 194 1.81 -23.46 1.47
N GLY A 195 0.85 -22.85 2.17
CA GLY A 195 0.38 -21.48 1.88
C GLY A 195 -0.42 -21.33 0.57
N ILE A 196 -0.68 -22.40 -0.17
CA ILE A 196 -1.27 -22.30 -1.52
C ILE A 196 -2.78 -22.01 -1.51
N LYS A 197 -3.49 -22.38 -0.43
CA LYS A 197 -4.97 -22.31 -0.37
C LYS A 197 -5.51 -20.89 -0.59
N SER A 198 -5.03 -19.92 0.18
CA SER A 198 -5.48 -18.52 0.05
C SER A 198 -5.16 -17.94 -1.33
N ARG A 199 -3.97 -18.25 -1.87
CA ARG A 199 -3.54 -17.80 -3.20
C ARG A 199 -4.42 -18.38 -4.32
N VAL A 200 -4.90 -19.63 -4.16
CA VAL A 200 -5.85 -20.25 -5.09
C VAL A 200 -7.23 -19.62 -4.96
N GLU A 201 -7.71 -19.36 -3.75
CA GLU A 201 -9.00 -18.69 -3.50
C GLU A 201 -9.03 -17.29 -4.13
N GLU A 202 -7.97 -16.50 -3.96
CA GLU A 202 -7.81 -15.19 -4.62
C GLU A 202 -7.87 -15.30 -6.16
N MET A 203 -7.23 -16.32 -6.72
CA MET A 203 -7.27 -16.58 -8.16
C MET A 203 -8.63 -17.07 -8.65
N GLU A 204 -9.37 -17.82 -7.83
CA GLU A 204 -10.73 -18.27 -8.14
C GLU A 204 -11.70 -17.08 -8.18
N ASP A 205 -11.54 -16.14 -7.27
CA ASP A 205 -12.28 -14.87 -7.29
C ASP A 205 -11.98 -14.10 -8.58
N LEU A 206 -10.70 -13.99 -8.97
CA LEU A 206 -10.28 -13.41 -10.25
C LEU A 206 -10.82 -14.16 -11.48
N CYS A 207 -11.07 -15.46 -11.38
CA CYS A 207 -11.74 -16.25 -12.42
C CYS A 207 -13.27 -16.08 -12.42
N SER A 208 -13.86 -15.63 -11.30
CA SER A 208 -15.32 -15.60 -11.08
C SER A 208 -15.93 -14.18 -11.08
N SER A 209 -15.14 -13.13 -10.83
CA SER A 209 -15.59 -11.76 -10.49
C SER A 209 -16.22 -10.84 -11.56
N MET A 210 -16.44 -11.23 -12.83
CA MET A 210 -17.14 -10.42 -13.85
C MET A 210 -18.00 -11.29 -14.82
N GLY A 211 -19.01 -10.70 -15.46
CA GLY A 211 -20.20 -11.37 -16.04
C GLY A 211 -19.99 -12.67 -16.85
N LEU A 212 -21.01 -13.53 -16.81
CA LEU A 212 -21.08 -14.89 -17.43
C LEU A 212 -20.73 -14.97 -18.93
N ASN A 213 -20.55 -13.84 -19.63
CA ASN A 213 -20.49 -13.75 -21.09
C ASN A 213 -19.16 -13.22 -21.67
N ASP A 214 -18.07 -13.13 -20.89
CA ASP A 214 -16.77 -12.59 -21.35
C ASP A 214 -15.63 -13.63 -21.39
N VAL A 215 -14.56 -13.36 -22.16
CA VAL A 215 -13.33 -14.17 -22.24
C VAL A 215 -12.23 -13.48 -21.43
N ARG A 216 -11.66 -14.20 -20.45
CA ARG A 216 -10.67 -13.64 -19.52
C ARG A 216 -9.26 -14.06 -19.84
N PHE A 217 -8.35 -13.09 -19.88
CA PHE A 217 -6.91 -13.33 -19.95
C PHE A 217 -6.33 -12.92 -18.60
N ILE A 218 -5.74 -13.86 -17.86
CA ILE A 218 -5.18 -13.65 -16.52
C ILE A 218 -3.68 -13.89 -16.59
N GLY A 219 -2.90 -12.92 -16.11
CA GLY A 219 -1.44 -13.02 -16.08
C GLY A 219 -0.92 -13.29 -14.66
N ILE A 220 -0.21 -14.39 -14.44
CA ILE A 220 0.53 -14.65 -13.20
C ILE A 220 1.97 -14.17 -13.38
N TRP A 221 2.34 -13.12 -12.66
CA TRP A 221 3.65 -12.47 -12.77
C TRP A 221 4.47 -12.53 -11.48
N GLY A 222 5.80 -12.66 -11.59
CA GLY A 222 6.70 -12.59 -10.45
C GLY A 222 8.08 -13.23 -10.69
N MET A 223 8.94 -13.16 -9.68
CA MET A 223 10.33 -13.64 -9.73
C MET A 223 10.46 -15.14 -10.05
N GLY A 224 11.59 -15.55 -10.62
CA GLY A 224 11.91 -16.97 -10.80
C GLY A 224 11.89 -17.74 -9.47
N GLY A 225 11.26 -18.91 -9.44
CA GLY A 225 11.22 -19.76 -8.24
C GLY A 225 10.17 -19.41 -7.17
N VAL A 226 9.34 -18.38 -7.38
CA VAL A 226 8.26 -17.98 -6.44
C VAL A 226 7.08 -18.95 -6.38
N GLY A 227 6.94 -19.86 -7.34
CA GLY A 227 5.87 -20.87 -7.35
C GLY A 227 4.71 -20.61 -8.33
N LYS A 228 4.89 -19.74 -9.34
CA LYS A 228 3.86 -19.45 -10.36
C LYS A 228 3.30 -20.71 -11.04
N THR A 229 4.18 -21.58 -11.53
CA THR A 229 3.82 -22.86 -12.17
C THR A 229 3.04 -23.77 -11.22
N THR A 230 3.42 -23.80 -9.94
CA THR A 230 2.73 -24.59 -8.92
C THR A 230 1.33 -24.05 -8.67
N LEU A 231 1.18 -22.73 -8.54
CA LEU A 231 -0.12 -22.07 -8.38
C LEU A 231 -1.04 -22.34 -9.57
N ALA A 232 -0.54 -22.15 -10.80
CA ALA A 232 -1.29 -22.42 -12.01
C ALA A 232 -1.74 -23.88 -12.12
N ARG A 233 -0.88 -24.83 -11.73
CA ARG A 233 -1.19 -26.26 -11.74
C ARG A 233 -2.26 -26.64 -10.72
N VAL A 234 -2.16 -26.16 -9.49
CA VAL A 234 -3.18 -26.43 -8.45
C VAL A 234 -4.53 -25.85 -8.85
N LEU A 235 -4.53 -24.65 -9.43
CA LEU A 235 -5.75 -24.04 -9.96
C LEU A 235 -6.34 -24.89 -11.10
N TYR A 236 -5.52 -25.30 -12.08
CA TYR A 236 -5.95 -26.19 -13.17
C TYR A 236 -6.64 -27.45 -12.67
N ASP A 237 -5.99 -28.18 -11.76
CA ASP A 237 -6.52 -29.43 -11.20
C ASP A 237 -7.88 -29.21 -10.53
N LYS A 238 -8.10 -28.04 -9.93
CA LYS A 238 -9.34 -27.68 -9.23
C LYS A 238 -10.49 -27.24 -10.15
N ILE A 239 -10.21 -26.45 -11.20
CA ILE A 239 -11.27 -25.82 -12.01
C ILE A 239 -11.47 -26.41 -13.41
N HIS A 240 -10.55 -27.21 -13.94
CA HIS A 240 -10.59 -27.68 -15.35
C HIS A 240 -11.87 -28.43 -15.74
N SER A 241 -12.50 -29.14 -14.80
CA SER A 241 -13.73 -29.92 -15.03
C SER A 241 -14.96 -29.07 -15.33
N HIS A 242 -14.92 -27.76 -15.06
CA HIS A 242 -16.03 -26.83 -15.31
C HIS A 242 -16.06 -26.27 -16.75
N PHE A 243 -15.12 -26.68 -17.60
CA PHE A 243 -14.95 -26.18 -18.97
C PHE A 243 -15.19 -27.29 -20.00
N ASP A 244 -15.60 -26.93 -21.22
CA ASP A 244 -15.87 -27.88 -22.31
C ASP A 244 -14.58 -28.59 -22.79
N GLY A 245 -13.44 -27.93 -22.62
CA GLY A 245 -12.11 -28.46 -22.88
C GLY A 245 -11.06 -27.65 -22.13
N SER A 246 -9.96 -28.30 -21.76
CA SER A 246 -8.89 -27.69 -20.99
C SER A 246 -7.52 -28.17 -21.45
N SER A 247 -6.51 -27.30 -21.36
CA SER A 247 -5.13 -27.66 -21.69
C SER A 247 -4.14 -26.93 -20.79
N PHE A 248 -3.11 -27.66 -20.35
CA PHE A 248 -1.98 -27.12 -19.60
C PHE A 248 -0.70 -27.26 -20.42
N LEU A 249 -0.24 -26.17 -21.01
CA LEU A 249 0.99 -26.10 -21.80
C LEU A 249 2.18 -25.76 -20.89
N ALA A 250 2.84 -26.79 -20.36
CA ALA A 250 3.99 -26.65 -19.47
C ALA A 250 5.28 -26.21 -20.20
N ASN A 251 6.05 -25.29 -19.61
CA ASN A 251 7.38 -24.83 -20.08
C ASN A 251 7.41 -24.33 -21.54
N VAL A 252 6.55 -23.37 -21.88
CA VAL A 252 6.40 -22.82 -23.23
C VAL A 252 7.71 -22.20 -23.75
N ARG A 253 8.46 -21.46 -22.92
CA ARG A 253 9.79 -20.92 -23.30
C ARG A 253 10.70 -21.99 -23.87
N GLU A 254 10.84 -23.12 -23.19
CA GLU A 254 11.77 -24.18 -23.59
C GLU A 254 11.27 -24.98 -24.79
N LYS A 255 9.96 -25.23 -24.88
CA LYS A 255 9.36 -26.04 -25.94
C LYS A 255 9.09 -25.29 -27.24
N SER A 256 9.12 -23.96 -27.24
CA SER A 256 8.80 -23.15 -28.43
C SER A 256 9.95 -23.02 -29.43
N GLY A 257 11.17 -23.41 -29.08
CA GLY A 257 12.34 -23.38 -29.98
C GLY A 257 12.25 -24.37 -31.16
N ASN A 258 12.90 -24.05 -32.29
CA ASN A 258 13.09 -24.91 -33.47
C ASN A 258 11.86 -25.74 -33.90
N GLY A 259 10.76 -25.08 -34.29
CA GLY A 259 9.56 -25.75 -34.80
C GLY A 259 8.61 -26.32 -33.73
N GLY A 260 8.97 -26.22 -32.44
CA GLY A 260 8.16 -26.73 -31.33
C GLY A 260 6.85 -25.95 -31.07
N LEU A 261 6.70 -24.74 -31.61
CA LEU A 261 5.45 -23.98 -31.59
C LEU A 261 4.28 -24.73 -32.25
N VAL A 262 4.53 -25.41 -33.37
CA VAL A 262 3.53 -26.26 -34.04
C VAL A 262 3.12 -27.42 -33.14
N THR A 263 4.08 -28.02 -32.43
CA THR A 263 3.81 -29.10 -31.46
C THR A 263 2.93 -28.63 -30.30
N LEU A 264 3.16 -27.42 -29.78
CA LEU A 264 2.34 -26.83 -28.72
C LEU A 264 0.92 -26.52 -29.22
N GLN A 265 0.75 -26.02 -30.44
CA GLN A 265 -0.56 -25.80 -31.04
C GLN A 265 -1.33 -27.12 -31.24
N LYS A 266 -0.64 -28.17 -31.71
CA LYS A 266 -1.22 -29.52 -31.85
C LYS A 266 -1.64 -30.09 -30.49
N GLN A 267 -0.79 -29.91 -29.46
CA GLN A 267 -1.11 -30.32 -28.09
C GLN A 267 -2.35 -29.58 -27.57
N LEU A 268 -2.40 -28.25 -27.69
CA LEU A 268 -3.55 -27.44 -27.28
C LEU A 268 -4.86 -27.93 -27.89
N LEU A 269 -4.85 -28.15 -29.22
CA LEU A 269 -6.03 -28.61 -29.93
C LEU A 269 -6.42 -30.04 -29.55
N SER A 270 -5.45 -30.95 -29.39
CA SER A 270 -5.69 -32.33 -28.95
C SER A 270 -6.30 -32.38 -27.55
N ASP A 271 -5.77 -31.60 -26.60
CA ASP A 271 -6.23 -31.56 -25.22
C ASP A 271 -7.66 -31.00 -25.12
N VAL A 272 -7.98 -29.96 -25.90
CA VAL A 272 -9.28 -29.27 -25.83
C VAL A 272 -10.37 -29.98 -26.65
N LEU A 273 -10.02 -30.57 -27.80
CA LEU A 273 -10.98 -31.21 -28.71
C LEU A 273 -11.09 -32.72 -28.50
N PHE A 274 -10.16 -33.33 -27.77
CA PHE A 274 -10.03 -34.79 -27.64
C PHE A 274 -9.88 -35.50 -29.00
N GLU A 275 -9.23 -34.84 -29.96
CA GLU A 275 -8.99 -35.34 -31.31
C GLU A 275 -7.52 -35.72 -31.50
N SER A 276 -7.26 -36.94 -31.94
CA SER A 276 -5.90 -37.48 -32.15
C SER A 276 -5.32 -37.20 -33.54
N ASN A 277 -6.14 -36.78 -34.52
CA ASN A 277 -5.75 -36.61 -35.94
C ASN A 277 -5.74 -35.14 -36.38
N ILE A 278 -5.06 -34.28 -35.62
CA ILE A 278 -4.90 -32.86 -35.98
C ILE A 278 -3.53 -32.66 -36.60
N ASP A 279 -3.48 -32.42 -37.91
CA ASP A 279 -2.24 -32.19 -38.63
C ASP A 279 -2.29 -30.92 -39.48
N PHE A 280 -1.20 -30.17 -39.44
CA PHE A 280 -0.95 -28.96 -40.21
C PHE A 280 0.56 -28.72 -40.29
N LEU A 281 0.99 -28.05 -41.35
CA LEU A 281 2.40 -27.98 -41.77
C LEU A 281 3.20 -26.85 -41.09
N ASP A 282 2.52 -25.76 -40.70
CA ASP A 282 3.16 -24.56 -40.16
C ASP A 282 2.31 -23.89 -39.06
N ALA A 283 2.94 -22.99 -38.31
CA ALA A 283 2.30 -22.33 -37.17
C ALA A 283 1.15 -21.39 -37.57
N GLN A 284 1.15 -20.85 -38.78
CA GLN A 284 0.10 -19.96 -39.27
C GLN A 284 -1.19 -20.73 -39.59
N GLN A 285 -1.06 -21.93 -40.15
CA GLN A 285 -2.18 -22.85 -40.30
C GLN A 285 -2.72 -23.25 -38.93
N GLY A 286 -1.84 -23.55 -37.97
CA GLY A 286 -2.22 -23.83 -36.58
C GLY A 286 -3.06 -22.71 -35.94
N ILE A 287 -2.63 -21.46 -36.09
CA ILE A 287 -3.37 -20.26 -35.65
C ILE A 287 -4.80 -20.25 -36.19
N ASN A 288 -4.95 -20.45 -37.51
CA ASN A 288 -6.27 -20.43 -38.14
C ASN A 288 -7.17 -21.57 -37.63
N VAL A 289 -6.61 -22.76 -37.38
CA VAL A 289 -7.35 -23.90 -36.83
C VAL A 289 -7.80 -23.63 -35.39
N ILE A 290 -6.91 -23.09 -34.54
CA ILE A 290 -7.23 -22.71 -33.16
C ILE A 290 -8.36 -21.69 -33.14
N MET A 291 -8.21 -20.59 -33.87
CA MET A 291 -9.21 -19.53 -33.93
C MET A 291 -10.58 -20.05 -34.36
N ASN A 292 -10.64 -20.84 -35.45
CA ASN A 292 -11.91 -21.30 -36.00
C ASN A 292 -12.59 -22.38 -35.16
N ARG A 293 -11.84 -23.19 -34.41
CA ARG A 293 -12.41 -24.31 -33.63
C ARG A 293 -12.72 -23.95 -32.19
N LEU A 294 -12.04 -22.96 -31.62
CA LEU A 294 -12.23 -22.58 -30.21
C LEU A 294 -13.18 -21.39 -30.00
N CYS A 295 -13.54 -20.65 -31.05
CA CYS A 295 -14.35 -19.42 -30.95
C CYS A 295 -15.76 -19.60 -30.37
N CYS A 296 -16.27 -20.84 -30.29
CA CYS A 296 -17.59 -21.16 -29.73
C CYS A 296 -17.52 -22.15 -28.57
N LYS A 297 -16.33 -22.45 -28.04
CA LYS A 297 -16.15 -23.37 -26.91
C LYS A 297 -15.74 -22.61 -25.67
N ARG A 298 -16.26 -23.03 -24.51
CA ARG A 298 -15.84 -22.52 -23.21
C ARG A 298 -14.62 -23.30 -22.74
N VAL A 299 -13.44 -22.71 -22.80
CA VAL A 299 -12.17 -23.43 -22.56
C VAL A 299 -11.37 -22.86 -21.39
N LEU A 300 -10.55 -23.71 -20.77
CA LEU A 300 -9.51 -23.31 -19.83
C LEU A 300 -8.13 -23.61 -20.44
N VAL A 301 -7.33 -22.57 -20.71
CA VAL A 301 -5.99 -22.76 -21.28
C VAL A 301 -4.95 -22.12 -20.36
N ILE A 302 -3.95 -22.90 -19.94
CA ILE A 302 -2.82 -22.40 -19.15
C ILE A 302 -1.53 -22.49 -19.97
N LEU A 303 -0.86 -21.35 -20.12
CA LEU A 303 0.45 -21.22 -20.76
C LEU A 303 1.48 -20.94 -19.67
N ASP A 304 2.35 -21.92 -19.42
CA ASP A 304 3.34 -21.82 -18.35
C ASP A 304 4.72 -21.39 -18.88
N ASP A 305 5.31 -20.40 -18.23
CA ASP A 305 6.66 -19.86 -18.46
C ASP A 305 6.84 -19.31 -19.87
N VAL A 306 6.01 -18.32 -20.23
CA VAL A 306 6.07 -17.57 -21.49
C VAL A 306 7.05 -16.40 -21.37
N ASP A 307 7.89 -16.20 -22.39
CA ASP A 307 8.90 -15.13 -22.41
C ASP A 307 8.95 -14.31 -23.71
N GLN A 308 8.15 -14.66 -24.72
CA GLN A 308 8.12 -13.95 -26.02
C GLN A 308 6.70 -13.73 -26.52
N LEU A 309 6.47 -12.57 -27.15
CA LEU A 309 5.15 -12.21 -27.71
C LEU A 309 4.67 -13.20 -28.78
N ILE A 310 5.58 -13.69 -29.61
CA ILE A 310 5.25 -14.65 -30.68
C ILE A 310 4.64 -15.96 -30.15
N GLN A 311 4.97 -16.35 -28.91
CA GLN A 311 4.37 -17.51 -28.26
C GLN A 311 2.90 -17.26 -27.95
N LEU A 312 2.57 -16.06 -27.45
CA LEU A 312 1.19 -15.66 -27.14
C LEU A 312 0.36 -15.48 -28.42
N GLU A 313 0.90 -14.78 -29.42
CA GLU A 313 0.24 -14.57 -30.71
C GLU A 313 -0.07 -15.88 -31.43
N ALA A 314 0.77 -16.90 -31.28
CA ALA A 314 0.60 -18.18 -31.95
C ALA A 314 -0.30 -19.17 -31.20
N LEU A 315 -0.42 -19.07 -29.87
CA LEU A 315 -1.16 -20.02 -29.05
C LEU A 315 -2.54 -19.50 -28.61
N VAL A 316 -2.65 -18.21 -28.28
CA VAL A 316 -3.88 -17.64 -27.71
C VAL A 316 -4.39 -16.39 -28.42
N GLY A 317 -3.54 -15.66 -29.16
CA GLY A 317 -3.97 -14.64 -30.11
C GLY A 317 -4.84 -13.54 -29.48
N LYS A 318 -6.13 -13.48 -29.83
CA LYS A 318 -7.06 -12.47 -29.32
C LYS A 318 -8.18 -13.12 -28.51
N ARG A 319 -8.83 -12.36 -27.63
CA ARG A 319 -10.03 -12.81 -26.88
C ARG A 319 -11.12 -13.40 -27.78
N SER A 320 -11.25 -12.90 -29.02
CA SER A 320 -12.22 -13.38 -30.02
C SER A 320 -11.96 -14.81 -30.53
N TRP A 321 -10.82 -15.43 -30.21
CA TRP A 321 -10.51 -16.80 -30.57
C TRP A 321 -11.25 -17.83 -29.71
N PHE A 322 -11.89 -17.40 -28.62
CA PHE A 322 -12.50 -18.27 -27.63
C PHE A 322 -13.98 -17.97 -27.43
N GLY A 323 -14.75 -18.99 -27.04
CA GLY A 323 -16.16 -18.83 -26.69
C GLY A 323 -16.35 -18.13 -25.35
N GLN A 324 -17.54 -17.57 -25.13
CA GLN A 324 -17.89 -16.87 -23.90
C GLN A 324 -17.67 -17.74 -22.65
N GLY A 325 -17.16 -17.12 -21.58
CA GLY A 325 -16.85 -17.79 -20.32
C GLY A 325 -15.52 -18.57 -20.32
N SER A 326 -14.70 -18.42 -21.36
CA SER A 326 -13.35 -19.01 -21.41
C SER A 326 -12.36 -18.26 -20.53
N VAL A 327 -11.40 -18.99 -19.97
CA VAL A 327 -10.35 -18.46 -19.10
C VAL A 327 -8.99 -18.89 -19.62
N ILE A 328 -8.13 -17.92 -19.88
CA ILE A 328 -6.77 -18.11 -20.38
C ILE A 328 -5.82 -17.59 -19.32
N ILE A 329 -4.91 -18.42 -18.82
CA ILE A 329 -3.96 -18.07 -17.77
C ILE A 329 -2.54 -18.16 -18.33
N MET A 330 -1.73 -17.13 -18.12
CA MET A 330 -0.35 -17.05 -18.60
C MET A 330 0.58 -16.84 -17.42
N THR A 331 1.59 -17.68 -17.23
CA THR A 331 2.64 -17.43 -16.22
C THR A 331 3.88 -16.85 -16.90
N THR A 332 4.42 -15.77 -16.33
CA THR A 332 5.60 -15.10 -16.88
C THR A 332 6.44 -14.44 -15.77
N ARG A 333 7.69 -14.14 -16.10
CA ARG A 333 8.58 -13.32 -15.28
C ARG A 333 8.56 -11.84 -15.70
N ASP A 334 7.94 -11.54 -16.85
CA ASP A 334 7.93 -10.23 -17.50
C ASP A 334 6.50 -9.69 -17.59
N GLN A 335 6.21 -8.65 -16.81
CA GLN A 335 4.90 -8.00 -16.77
C GLN A 335 4.60 -7.27 -18.09
N HIS A 336 5.62 -6.69 -18.73
CA HIS A 336 5.46 -5.93 -19.96
C HIS A 336 4.93 -6.80 -21.10
N LEU A 337 5.30 -8.09 -21.11
CA LEU A 337 4.79 -9.08 -22.05
C LEU A 337 3.26 -9.22 -21.99
N LEU A 338 2.67 -9.15 -20.78
CA LEU A 338 1.23 -9.25 -20.57
C LEU A 338 0.50 -7.99 -21.08
N PHE A 339 1.04 -6.80 -20.78
CA PHE A 339 0.48 -5.55 -21.29
C PHE A 339 0.55 -5.45 -22.81
N THR A 340 1.67 -5.92 -23.40
CA THR A 340 1.82 -5.98 -24.87
C THR A 340 0.77 -6.89 -25.51
N HIS A 341 0.26 -7.87 -24.77
CA HIS A 341 -0.80 -8.77 -25.18
C HIS A 341 -2.21 -8.34 -24.70
N GLU A 342 -2.40 -7.05 -24.39
CA GLU A 342 -3.71 -6.45 -24.05
C GLU A 342 -4.38 -7.07 -22.80
N VAL A 343 -3.57 -7.55 -21.84
CA VAL A 343 -4.05 -7.95 -20.50
C VAL A 343 -4.14 -6.71 -19.61
N ALA A 344 -5.29 -6.49 -18.97
CA ALA A 344 -5.50 -5.34 -18.09
C ALA A 344 -4.73 -5.50 -16.76
N GLU A 345 -4.38 -4.39 -16.10
CA GLU A 345 -3.62 -4.42 -14.84
C GLU A 345 -4.37 -5.19 -13.72
N GLU A 346 -5.69 -5.00 -13.62
CA GLU A 346 -6.58 -5.74 -12.72
C GLU A 346 -6.65 -7.26 -13.01
N GLU A 347 -6.25 -7.70 -14.20
CA GLU A 347 -6.19 -9.13 -14.58
C GLU A 347 -4.81 -9.76 -14.31
N ILE A 348 -3.85 -8.99 -13.76
CA ILE A 348 -2.51 -9.46 -13.43
C ILE A 348 -2.41 -9.80 -11.94
N TYR A 349 -2.18 -11.08 -11.66
CA TYR A 349 -1.89 -11.59 -10.34
C TYR A 349 -0.37 -11.58 -10.07
N LYS A 350 0.08 -10.76 -9.11
CA LYS A 350 1.47 -10.75 -8.65
C LYS A 350 1.71 -11.86 -7.62
N ALA A 351 2.49 -12.88 -7.99
CA ALA A 351 2.85 -13.97 -7.10
C ALA A 351 3.73 -13.49 -5.94
N THR A 352 3.30 -13.80 -4.71
CA THR A 352 3.96 -13.40 -3.46
C THR A 352 4.86 -14.50 -2.90
N LEU A 353 5.91 -14.09 -2.18
CA LEU A 353 6.78 -14.99 -1.43
C LEU A 353 6.04 -15.62 -0.23
N LEU A 354 6.59 -16.69 0.32
CA LEU A 354 6.05 -17.30 1.55
C LEU A 354 6.39 -16.42 2.75
N ASN A 355 5.46 -16.30 3.70
CA ASN A 355 5.79 -15.72 5.01
C ASN A 355 6.67 -16.67 5.83
N ASP A 356 7.28 -16.18 6.90
CA ASP A 356 8.25 -16.94 7.70
C ASP A 356 7.68 -18.27 8.24
N ASP A 357 6.40 -18.30 8.63
CA ASP A 357 5.72 -19.51 9.10
C ASP A 357 5.55 -20.55 7.98
N GLU A 358 5.08 -20.10 6.81
CA GLU A 358 4.93 -20.92 5.60
C GLU A 358 6.30 -21.42 5.11
N ALA A 359 7.31 -20.56 5.14
CA ALA A 359 8.68 -20.87 4.74
C ALA A 359 9.31 -21.90 5.67
N LEU A 360 9.16 -21.73 6.99
CA LEU A 360 9.62 -22.68 8.00
C LEU A 360 8.96 -24.04 7.84
N LYS A 361 7.64 -24.05 7.60
CA LYS A 361 6.90 -25.30 7.37
C LYS A 361 7.36 -26.00 6.09
N LEU A 362 7.47 -25.29 4.97
CA LEU A 362 7.94 -25.87 3.71
C LEU A 362 9.36 -26.43 3.84
N PHE A 363 10.26 -25.65 4.44
CA PHE A 363 11.62 -26.09 4.71
C PHE A 363 11.66 -27.33 5.59
N SER A 364 10.87 -27.35 6.67
CA SER A 364 10.82 -28.47 7.61
C SER A 364 10.28 -29.75 6.96
N LEU A 365 9.29 -29.63 6.07
CA LEU A 365 8.77 -30.75 5.28
C LEU A 365 9.86 -31.37 4.40
N LYS A 366 10.74 -30.54 3.82
CA LYS A 366 11.83 -31.04 2.97
C LYS A 366 13.03 -31.57 3.76
N ALA A 367 13.41 -30.89 4.84
CA ALA A 367 14.59 -31.21 5.66
C ALA A 367 14.34 -32.32 6.70
N PHE A 368 13.12 -32.44 7.23
CA PHE A 368 12.78 -33.34 8.34
C PHE A 368 11.58 -34.26 8.07
N LYS A 369 10.80 -34.04 6.99
CA LYS A 369 9.54 -34.76 6.70
C LYS A 369 8.45 -34.53 7.75
N GLN A 370 8.48 -33.37 8.41
CA GLN A 370 7.50 -32.94 9.41
C GLN A 370 7.28 -31.41 9.31
N ASP A 371 6.19 -30.92 9.90
CA ASP A 371 5.78 -29.51 9.79
C ASP A 371 6.68 -28.52 10.53
N TYR A 372 7.53 -29.00 11.45
CA TYR A 372 8.36 -28.18 12.32
C TYR A 372 9.80 -28.71 12.39
N PRO A 373 10.79 -27.89 12.76
CA PRO A 373 12.17 -28.36 12.91
C PRO A 373 12.31 -29.44 13.99
N SER A 374 13.23 -30.39 13.78
CA SER A 374 13.61 -31.32 14.83
C SER A 374 14.33 -30.59 15.98
N LYS A 375 14.19 -31.11 17.21
CA LYS A 375 14.78 -30.51 18.41
C LYS A 375 16.28 -30.29 18.26
N GLY A 376 16.76 -29.05 18.45
CA GLY A 376 18.16 -28.65 18.29
C GLY A 376 18.50 -28.02 16.92
N TYR A 377 17.59 -28.06 15.95
CA TYR A 377 17.78 -27.47 14.62
C TYR A 377 17.00 -26.16 14.42
N GLU A 378 16.29 -25.66 15.44
CA GLU A 378 15.40 -24.50 15.34
C GLU A 378 16.16 -23.24 14.90
N LEU A 379 17.27 -22.93 15.57
CA LEU A 379 18.09 -21.75 15.27
C LEU A 379 18.75 -21.83 13.88
N LEU A 380 19.21 -23.02 13.49
CA LEU A 380 19.82 -23.22 12.17
C LEU A 380 18.77 -23.15 11.05
N SER A 381 17.57 -23.68 11.29
CA SER A 381 16.43 -23.57 10.37
C SER A 381 16.08 -22.10 10.15
N GLN A 382 16.00 -21.30 11.23
CA GLN A 382 15.76 -19.86 11.13
C GLN A 382 16.84 -19.13 10.32
N LYS A 383 18.12 -19.52 10.44
CA LYS A 383 19.20 -18.97 9.58
C LYS A 383 19.00 -19.31 8.10
N VAL A 384 18.50 -20.51 7.78
CA VAL A 384 18.17 -20.90 6.40
C VAL A 384 16.97 -20.12 5.88
N ILE A 385 15.92 -19.93 6.68
CA ILE A 385 14.75 -19.11 6.33
C ILE A 385 15.19 -17.67 6.05
N TYR A 386 16.04 -17.11 6.91
CA TYR A 386 16.62 -15.78 6.73
C TYR A 386 17.45 -15.66 5.44
N TYR A 387 18.19 -16.71 5.05
CA TYR A 387 18.90 -16.70 3.77
C TYR A 387 17.93 -16.78 2.57
N ALA A 388 16.90 -17.63 2.66
CA ALA A 388 15.98 -17.87 1.56
C ALA A 388 14.94 -16.74 1.37
N GLN A 389 14.65 -15.95 2.41
CA GLN A 389 13.70 -14.82 2.40
C GLN A 389 12.34 -15.21 1.80
N GLY A 390 11.84 -16.40 2.16
CA GLY A 390 10.53 -16.86 1.73
C GLY A 390 10.44 -17.38 0.28
N LEU A 391 11.56 -17.50 -0.45
CA LEU A 391 11.57 -18.06 -1.81
C LEU A 391 11.39 -19.59 -1.80
N PRO A 392 10.27 -20.16 -2.30
CA PRO A 392 10.00 -21.60 -2.23
C PRO A 392 11.11 -22.46 -2.83
N LEU A 393 11.61 -22.09 -4.01
CA LEU A 393 12.68 -22.82 -4.69
C LEU A 393 13.94 -22.98 -3.82
N ALA A 394 14.35 -21.91 -3.14
CA ALA A 394 15.52 -21.93 -2.27
C ALA A 394 15.30 -22.85 -1.06
N LEU A 395 14.12 -22.74 -0.43
CA LEU A 395 13.73 -23.58 0.70
C LEU A 395 13.71 -25.06 0.33
N GLU A 396 13.17 -25.40 -0.84
CA GLU A 396 13.12 -26.79 -1.31
C GLU A 396 14.51 -27.38 -1.59
N ILE A 397 15.38 -26.61 -2.27
CA ILE A 397 16.74 -27.05 -2.59
C ILE A 397 17.56 -27.25 -1.31
N LEU A 398 17.57 -26.25 -0.43
CA LEU A 398 18.35 -26.30 0.81
C LEU A 398 17.80 -27.37 1.77
N GLY A 399 16.49 -27.44 1.94
CA GLY A 399 15.85 -28.45 2.79
C GLY A 399 16.14 -29.87 2.30
N SER A 400 16.00 -30.12 1.00
CA SER A 400 16.29 -31.44 0.42
C SER A 400 17.78 -31.79 0.51
N PHE A 401 18.68 -30.81 0.39
CA PHE A 401 20.11 -31.04 0.54
C PHE A 401 20.50 -31.38 1.98
N LEU A 402 19.83 -30.78 2.97
CA LEU A 402 20.08 -30.96 4.40
C LEU A 402 19.38 -32.18 5.00
N PHE A 403 18.48 -32.83 4.26
CA PHE A 403 17.79 -34.04 4.68
C PHE A 403 18.80 -35.12 5.16
N CYS A 404 18.55 -35.68 6.35
CA CYS A 404 19.39 -36.67 7.03
C CYS A 404 20.85 -36.26 7.33
N ARG A 405 21.18 -34.96 7.34
CA ARG A 405 22.52 -34.47 7.73
C ARG A 405 22.57 -34.04 9.21
N ASN A 406 23.75 -34.13 9.81
CA ASN A 406 24.01 -33.72 11.20
C ASN A 406 24.27 -32.21 11.36
N LEU A 407 24.29 -31.71 12.59
CA LEU A 407 24.51 -30.28 12.91
C LEU A 407 25.77 -29.69 12.26
N ASP A 408 26.91 -30.41 12.28
CA ASP A 408 28.16 -29.93 11.68
C ASP A 408 28.02 -29.66 10.17
N ALA A 409 27.30 -30.53 9.45
CA ALA A 409 27.05 -30.34 8.03
C ALA A 409 26.11 -29.16 7.75
N TRP A 410 25.17 -28.86 8.65
CA TRP A 410 24.33 -27.67 8.57
C TRP A 410 25.13 -26.39 8.76
N GLU A 411 25.99 -26.35 9.79
CA GLU A 411 26.87 -25.21 10.03
C GLU A 411 27.86 -25.00 8.89
N SER A 412 28.42 -26.08 8.35
CA SER A 412 29.29 -26.05 7.17
C SER A 412 28.56 -25.49 5.94
N LEU A 413 27.31 -25.91 5.69
CA LEU A 413 26.52 -25.36 4.57
C LEU A 413 26.24 -23.86 4.78
N LEU A 414 25.81 -23.45 5.96
CA LEU A 414 25.55 -22.04 6.27
C LEU A 414 26.83 -21.20 6.17
N GLY A 415 28.00 -21.77 6.50
CA GLY A 415 29.30 -21.15 6.25
C GLY A 415 29.55 -20.95 4.76
N ARG A 416 29.36 -22.01 3.95
CA ARG A 416 29.53 -21.96 2.49
C ARG A 416 28.60 -20.96 1.81
N LEU A 417 27.33 -20.90 2.23
CA LEU A 417 26.34 -19.98 1.65
C LEU A 417 26.65 -18.50 1.91
N ARG A 418 27.46 -18.18 2.93
CA ARG A 418 27.96 -16.81 3.15
C ARG A 418 29.03 -16.40 2.13
N GLU A 419 29.73 -17.38 1.57
CA GLU A 419 30.82 -17.14 0.63
C GLU A 419 30.32 -17.19 -0.81
N CYS A 420 29.57 -18.23 -1.17
CA CYS A 420 29.09 -18.46 -2.53
C CYS A 420 27.64 -18.99 -2.52
N PRO A 421 26.73 -18.41 -3.32
CA PRO A 421 25.35 -18.87 -3.41
C PRO A 421 25.25 -20.25 -4.05
N GLU A 422 24.23 -21.03 -3.65
CA GLU A 422 24.00 -22.36 -4.19
C GLU A 422 23.67 -22.32 -5.70
N SER A 423 24.50 -22.98 -6.50
CA SER A 423 24.46 -23.00 -7.97
C SER A 423 23.08 -23.27 -8.58
N LYS A 424 22.32 -24.22 -8.00
CA LYS A 424 20.98 -24.56 -8.51
C LYS A 424 19.98 -23.41 -8.35
N ILE A 425 20.09 -22.63 -7.27
CA ILE A 425 19.26 -21.45 -7.04
C ILE A 425 19.69 -20.35 -8.02
N SER A 426 21.00 -20.10 -8.09
CA SER A 426 21.59 -19.09 -8.97
C SER A 426 21.19 -19.30 -10.43
N ASN A 427 21.28 -20.52 -10.96
CA ASN A 427 20.95 -20.84 -12.34
C ASN A 427 19.50 -20.47 -12.71
N VAL A 428 18.53 -20.74 -11.82
CA VAL A 428 17.11 -20.44 -12.11
C VAL A 428 16.85 -18.94 -12.08
N LEU A 429 17.47 -18.21 -11.15
CA LEU A 429 17.38 -16.76 -11.04
C LEU A 429 18.11 -16.06 -12.21
N GLN A 430 19.24 -16.63 -12.65
CA GLN A 430 20.08 -16.09 -13.72
C GLN A 430 19.40 -16.08 -15.09
N ILE A 431 18.44 -16.96 -15.36
CA ILE A 431 17.64 -16.92 -16.60
C ILE A 431 17.05 -15.53 -16.87
N SER A 432 16.53 -14.87 -15.82
CA SER A 432 15.96 -13.52 -15.94
C SER A 432 17.03 -12.47 -16.21
N PHE A 433 18.23 -12.63 -15.64
CA PHE A 433 19.38 -11.76 -15.89
C PHE A 433 19.93 -11.94 -17.31
N ASP A 434 20.03 -13.17 -17.80
CA ASP A 434 20.59 -13.47 -19.13
C ASP A 434 19.77 -12.85 -20.26
N GLY A 435 18.44 -12.78 -20.08
CA GLY A 435 17.50 -12.13 -20.99
C GLY A 435 17.57 -10.59 -21.02
N LEU A 436 18.38 -9.95 -20.17
CA LEU A 436 18.54 -8.49 -20.15
C LEU A 436 19.50 -8.00 -21.25
N ARG A 437 19.27 -6.76 -21.70
CA ARG A 437 20.18 -6.02 -22.59
C ARG A 437 21.47 -5.63 -21.85
N ARG A 438 22.50 -5.23 -22.60
CA ARG A 438 23.80 -4.85 -22.02
C ARG A 438 23.70 -3.71 -20.99
N THR A 439 22.87 -2.71 -21.25
CA THR A 439 22.64 -1.56 -20.33
C THR A 439 21.91 -2.00 -19.07
N GLU A 440 20.82 -2.74 -19.22
CA GLU A 440 20.03 -3.33 -18.13
C GLU A 440 20.88 -4.25 -17.24
N LYS A 441 21.75 -5.10 -17.83
CA LYS A 441 22.72 -5.92 -17.08
C LYS A 441 23.67 -5.06 -16.25
N LYS A 442 24.19 -3.97 -16.82
CA LYS A 442 25.06 -3.04 -16.09
C LYS A 442 24.32 -2.43 -14.89
N ILE A 443 23.07 -2.00 -15.08
CA ILE A 443 22.25 -1.41 -14.01
C ILE A 443 21.89 -2.43 -12.94
N PHE A 444 21.50 -3.66 -13.33
CA PHE A 444 21.21 -4.73 -12.38
C PHE A 444 22.41 -4.99 -11.46
N LEU A 445 23.61 -5.11 -12.03
CA LEU A 445 24.85 -5.31 -11.26
C LEU A 445 25.19 -4.10 -10.39
N ASP A 446 25.02 -2.88 -10.91
CA ASP A 446 25.22 -1.64 -10.14
C ASP A 446 24.26 -1.56 -8.93
N ILE A 447 22.99 -1.93 -9.11
CA ILE A 447 22.00 -1.98 -8.02
C ILE A 447 22.35 -3.08 -7.01
N ALA A 448 22.69 -4.28 -7.47
CA ALA A 448 23.05 -5.40 -6.61
C ALA A 448 24.27 -5.10 -5.72
N CYS A 449 25.30 -4.46 -6.30
CA CYS A 449 26.54 -4.15 -5.60
C CYS A 449 26.42 -2.92 -4.70
N PHE A 450 25.73 -1.85 -5.14
CA PHE A 450 25.88 -0.52 -4.51
C PHE A 450 24.57 0.18 -4.15
N PHE A 451 23.48 -0.05 -4.89
CA PHE A 451 22.33 0.87 -4.84
C PHE A 451 21.03 0.27 -4.27
N LYS A 452 21.06 -0.94 -3.71
CA LYS A 452 19.93 -1.49 -2.94
C LYS A 452 19.59 -0.57 -1.76
N GLY A 453 18.31 -0.26 -1.57
CA GLY A 453 17.82 0.60 -0.50
C GLY A 453 17.95 2.11 -0.78
N MET A 454 18.31 2.51 -2.00
CA MET A 454 18.34 3.92 -2.44
C MET A 454 17.10 4.29 -3.23
N THR A 455 16.73 5.58 -3.26
CA THR A 455 15.57 6.05 -4.03
C THR A 455 15.79 5.94 -5.53
N LYS A 456 14.72 5.62 -6.29
CA LYS A 456 14.75 5.51 -7.76
C LYS A 456 15.35 6.76 -8.39
N ASP A 457 14.90 7.94 -7.97
CA ASP A 457 15.38 9.21 -8.53
C ASP A 457 16.87 9.42 -8.27
N ARG A 458 17.36 9.07 -7.08
CA ARG A 458 18.78 9.21 -6.74
C ARG A 458 19.64 8.26 -7.56
N VAL A 459 19.22 7.00 -7.71
CA VAL A 459 19.94 6.02 -8.52
C VAL A 459 19.88 6.40 -10.00
N ALA A 460 18.72 6.83 -10.48
CA ALA A 460 18.57 7.32 -11.83
C ALA A 460 19.48 8.52 -12.12
N ASN A 461 19.64 9.45 -11.18
CA ASN A 461 20.57 10.57 -11.30
C ASN A 461 22.02 10.09 -11.30
N ILE A 462 22.41 9.19 -10.40
CA ILE A 462 23.76 8.61 -10.33
C ILE A 462 24.14 7.84 -11.62
N LEU A 463 23.17 7.17 -12.23
CA LEU A 463 23.35 6.36 -13.44
C LEU A 463 23.14 7.17 -14.74
N ARG A 464 22.67 8.42 -14.64
CA ARG A 464 22.41 9.29 -15.78
C ARG A 464 23.71 9.65 -16.49
N THR A 465 23.67 9.69 -17.82
CA THR A 465 24.68 10.36 -18.65
C THR A 465 24.01 11.26 -19.70
N PRO A 466 24.69 12.22 -20.35
CA PRO A 466 24.10 13.10 -21.37
C PRO A 466 23.42 12.35 -22.52
N HIS A 467 23.88 11.14 -22.83
CA HIS A 467 23.38 10.32 -23.93
C HIS A 467 22.48 9.16 -23.47
N TYR A 468 22.30 8.97 -22.15
CA TYR A 468 21.60 7.81 -21.62
C TYR A 468 20.84 8.14 -20.33
N LYS A 469 19.52 7.88 -20.34
CA LYS A 469 18.63 8.04 -19.19
C LYS A 469 18.22 6.65 -18.69
N PRO A 470 18.57 6.27 -17.45
CA PRO A 470 18.38 4.90 -16.95
C PRO A 470 16.95 4.59 -16.51
N ASN A 471 16.03 5.57 -16.51
CA ASN A 471 14.67 5.38 -16.00
C ASN A 471 13.95 4.20 -16.65
N ILE A 472 14.04 4.09 -17.99
CA ILE A 472 13.39 2.99 -18.72
C ILE A 472 14.00 1.64 -18.37
N ASP A 473 15.33 1.55 -18.26
CA ASP A 473 16.00 0.30 -17.91
C ASP A 473 15.70 -0.11 -16.45
N ILE A 474 15.56 0.85 -15.52
CA ILE A 474 15.11 0.57 -14.15
C ILE A 474 13.68 0.02 -14.16
N ASP A 475 12.79 0.63 -14.95
CA ASP A 475 11.41 0.16 -15.08
C ASP A 475 11.34 -1.23 -15.71
N VAL A 476 12.18 -1.54 -16.71
CA VAL A 476 12.33 -2.90 -17.28
C VAL A 476 12.77 -3.92 -16.22
N LEU A 477 13.66 -3.55 -15.29
CA LEU A 477 14.04 -4.45 -14.19
C LEU A 477 12.87 -4.69 -13.22
N VAL A 478 12.01 -3.69 -13.00
CA VAL A 478 10.77 -3.85 -12.22
C VAL A 478 9.81 -4.77 -12.95
N GLU A 479 9.53 -4.52 -14.24
CA GLU A 479 8.65 -5.33 -15.08
C GLU A 479 9.11 -6.80 -15.15
N LYS A 480 10.41 -7.05 -15.17
CA LYS A 480 11.01 -8.41 -15.13
C LYS A 480 11.08 -9.03 -13.72
N SER A 481 10.49 -8.37 -12.73
CA SER A 481 10.45 -8.79 -11.32
C SER A 481 11.84 -9.05 -10.71
N LEU A 482 12.87 -8.37 -11.20
CA LEU A 482 14.25 -8.45 -10.69
C LEU A 482 14.50 -7.45 -9.54
N ILE A 483 13.74 -6.35 -9.52
CA ILE A 483 13.72 -5.36 -8.45
C ILE A 483 12.29 -4.95 -8.15
N THR A 484 12.07 -4.34 -6.99
CA THR A 484 10.79 -3.75 -6.58
C THR A 484 11.01 -2.31 -6.13
N ILE A 485 9.99 -1.48 -6.26
CA ILE A 485 10.00 -0.11 -5.72
C ILE A 485 8.95 -0.04 -4.62
N SER A 486 9.37 0.33 -3.41
CA SER A 486 8.49 0.57 -2.26
C SER A 486 8.81 1.95 -1.69
N ASP A 487 7.81 2.82 -1.55
CA ASP A 487 7.97 4.20 -1.08
C ASP A 487 9.07 4.97 -1.83
N GLY A 488 9.14 4.78 -3.16
CA GLY A 488 10.17 5.39 -4.02
C GLY A 488 11.57 4.79 -3.89
N THR A 489 11.77 3.78 -3.04
CA THR A 489 13.05 3.12 -2.76
C THR A 489 13.19 1.80 -3.52
N LEU A 490 14.36 1.59 -4.13
CA LEU A 490 14.70 0.38 -4.88
C LEU A 490 15.07 -0.76 -3.93
N TRP A 491 14.34 -1.86 -4.05
CA TRP A 491 14.57 -3.10 -3.32
C TRP A 491 14.93 -4.21 -4.30
N MET A 492 15.83 -5.09 -3.86
CA MET A 492 16.23 -6.29 -4.60
C MET A 492 16.24 -7.44 -3.60
N HIS A 493 15.62 -8.55 -3.99
CA HIS A 493 15.61 -9.77 -3.17
C HIS A 493 17.05 -10.20 -2.87
N ASP A 494 17.33 -10.63 -1.63
CA ASP A 494 18.68 -10.94 -1.16
C ASP A 494 19.38 -11.97 -2.06
N LEU A 495 18.69 -13.04 -2.45
CA LEU A 495 19.24 -14.03 -3.39
C LEU A 495 19.55 -13.47 -4.81
N LEU A 496 18.79 -12.48 -5.29
CA LEU A 496 19.12 -11.79 -6.55
C LEU A 496 20.31 -10.86 -6.39
N GLN A 497 20.43 -10.22 -5.22
CA GLN A 497 21.57 -9.40 -4.88
C GLN A 497 22.85 -10.25 -4.82
N GLU A 498 22.80 -11.40 -4.17
CA GLU A 498 23.92 -12.34 -4.09
C GLU A 498 24.27 -12.92 -5.46
N LEU A 499 23.27 -13.23 -6.31
CA LEU A 499 23.52 -13.58 -7.71
C LEU A 499 24.29 -12.48 -8.46
N GLY A 500 23.86 -11.21 -8.33
CA GLY A 500 24.53 -10.08 -8.97
C GLY A 500 25.97 -9.92 -8.51
N LYS A 501 26.23 -10.05 -7.20
CA LYS A 501 27.58 -10.03 -6.63
C LYS A 501 28.43 -11.20 -7.11
N GLU A 502 27.86 -12.40 -7.19
CA GLU A 502 28.55 -13.60 -7.64
C GLU A 502 28.92 -13.54 -9.13
N ILE A 503 28.06 -12.97 -9.98
CA ILE A 503 28.36 -12.72 -11.39
C ILE A 503 29.61 -11.84 -11.51
N VAL A 504 29.73 -10.78 -10.69
CA VAL A 504 30.94 -9.93 -10.70
C VAL A 504 32.16 -10.67 -10.15
N ARG A 505 32.02 -11.51 -9.13
CA ARG A 505 33.13 -12.34 -8.63
C ARG A 505 33.61 -13.33 -9.69
N CYS A 506 32.71 -13.89 -10.48
CA CYS A 506 33.02 -14.79 -11.58
C CYS A 506 33.75 -14.12 -12.75
N GLU A 507 33.78 -12.78 -12.84
CA GLU A 507 34.64 -12.07 -13.81
C GLU A 507 36.13 -12.37 -13.55
N SER A 508 36.51 -12.47 -12.26
CA SER A 508 37.84 -12.88 -11.81
C SER A 508 37.76 -13.45 -10.39
N PRO A 509 37.63 -14.79 -10.25
CA PRO A 509 37.41 -15.43 -8.95
C PRO A 509 38.56 -15.21 -7.97
N ASP A 510 39.79 -15.47 -8.42
CA ASP A 510 40.98 -15.51 -7.56
C ASP A 510 41.64 -14.14 -7.39
N GLU A 511 41.49 -13.24 -8.36
CA GLU A 511 42.16 -11.94 -8.38
C GLU A 511 41.15 -10.80 -8.40
N PRO A 512 40.89 -10.13 -7.25
CA PRO A 512 39.93 -9.02 -7.18
C PRO A 512 40.24 -7.88 -8.17
N GLY A 513 41.51 -7.69 -8.54
CA GLY A 513 41.93 -6.68 -9.51
C GLY A 513 41.38 -6.88 -10.93
N GLY A 514 40.94 -8.09 -11.28
CA GLY A 514 40.32 -8.40 -12.57
C GLY A 514 38.81 -8.10 -12.64
N ARG A 515 38.18 -7.71 -11.53
CA ARG A 515 36.73 -7.49 -11.45
C ARG A 515 36.36 -6.05 -11.83
N SER A 516 35.20 -5.87 -12.45
CA SER A 516 34.71 -4.56 -12.89
C SER A 516 34.21 -3.67 -11.74
N ARG A 517 33.78 -4.27 -10.62
CA ARG A 517 33.22 -3.59 -9.45
C ARG A 517 33.81 -4.16 -8.17
N LEU A 518 34.17 -3.29 -7.24
CA LEU A 518 34.64 -3.67 -5.91
C LEU A 518 33.87 -2.91 -4.83
N TRP A 519 33.36 -3.67 -3.84
CA TRP A 519 32.60 -3.16 -2.69
C TRP A 519 33.11 -3.72 -1.35
N LEU A 520 33.98 -4.73 -1.35
CA LEU A 520 34.57 -5.30 -0.14
C LEU A 520 35.88 -4.59 0.19
N LYS A 521 36.01 -4.13 1.44
CA LYS A 521 37.18 -3.39 1.91
C LYS A 521 38.44 -4.24 1.83
N GLU A 522 38.35 -5.53 2.17
CA GLU A 522 39.47 -6.47 2.16
C GLU A 522 40.02 -6.66 0.74
N ASP A 523 39.13 -6.84 -0.24
CA ASP A 523 39.48 -6.95 -1.66
C ASP A 523 40.12 -5.66 -2.18
N ILE A 524 39.55 -4.50 -1.80
CA ILE A 524 40.09 -3.19 -2.17
C ILE A 524 41.46 -2.96 -1.52
N LEU A 525 41.73 -3.50 -0.32
CA LEU A 525 43.05 -3.43 0.31
C LEU A 525 44.06 -4.38 -0.33
N HIS A 526 43.63 -5.58 -0.73
CA HIS A 526 44.47 -6.59 -1.38
C HIS A 526 45.09 -6.06 -2.69
N ILE A 527 44.28 -5.42 -3.53
CA ILE A 527 44.75 -4.85 -4.82
C ILE A 527 45.77 -3.71 -4.65
N LEU A 528 45.88 -3.12 -3.46
CA LEU A 528 46.83 -2.02 -3.18
C LEU A 528 48.25 -2.50 -2.95
N ILE A 529 48.40 -3.75 -2.52
CA ILE A 529 49.70 -4.35 -2.21
C ILE A 529 50.38 -4.80 -3.50
N ASP A 530 49.60 -5.26 -4.48
CA ASP A 530 50.11 -5.64 -5.81
C ASP A 530 50.54 -4.38 -6.61
N SER A 531 51.35 -4.55 -7.66
CA SER A 531 51.95 -3.48 -8.48
C SER A 531 51.33 -3.33 -9.88
N ALA A 532 50.35 -4.18 -10.23
CA ALA A 532 49.73 -4.18 -11.55
C ALA A 532 48.76 -3.01 -11.78
N SER A 533 48.63 -2.60 -13.05
CA SER A 533 47.59 -1.68 -13.56
C SER A 533 46.24 -2.40 -13.64
N LEU A 534 45.17 -1.77 -13.16
CA LEU A 534 43.82 -2.33 -13.02
C LEU A 534 42.89 -1.73 -14.10
N GLU A 535 43.11 -2.11 -15.36
CA GLU A 535 42.41 -1.53 -16.52
C GLU A 535 40.92 -1.89 -16.60
N TRP A 536 40.51 -2.97 -15.93
CA TRP A 536 39.14 -3.48 -15.97
C TRP A 536 38.22 -2.83 -14.93
N LEU A 537 38.78 -2.24 -13.88
CA LEU A 537 38.04 -1.71 -12.74
C LEU A 537 37.31 -0.40 -13.12
N ARG A 538 35.98 -0.38 -12.96
CA ARG A 538 35.13 0.76 -13.31
C ARG A 538 34.51 1.45 -12.11
N ILE A 539 34.21 0.71 -11.04
CA ILE A 539 33.54 1.25 -9.85
C ILE A 539 34.27 0.81 -8.60
N ILE A 540 34.60 1.79 -7.76
CA ILE A 540 35.12 1.58 -6.40
C ILE A 540 34.14 2.24 -5.43
N ASP A 541 33.63 1.46 -4.48
CA ASP A 541 32.89 1.97 -3.33
C ASP A 541 33.66 1.67 -2.04
N LEU A 542 34.06 2.74 -1.37
CA LEU A 542 34.74 2.78 -0.08
C LEU A 542 33.87 3.47 0.98
N SER A 543 32.55 3.57 0.75
CA SER A 543 31.61 4.21 1.67
C SER A 543 31.75 3.68 3.08
N ASP A 544 31.58 4.57 4.06
CA ASP A 544 31.65 4.31 5.49
C ASP A 544 32.98 3.68 5.95
N SER A 545 34.05 3.82 5.15
CA SER A 545 35.42 3.50 5.57
C SER A 545 35.94 4.52 6.59
N ARG A 546 35.46 4.42 7.83
CA ARG A 546 35.74 5.36 8.94
C ARG A 546 37.21 5.46 9.33
N GLU A 547 38.03 4.48 8.96
CA GLU A 547 39.47 4.45 9.24
C GLU A 547 40.34 4.95 8.08
N LEU A 548 39.74 5.30 6.94
CA LEU A 548 40.48 5.78 5.77
C LEU A 548 40.96 7.22 6.03
N ILE A 549 42.27 7.44 6.14
CA ILE A 549 42.87 8.76 6.42
C ILE A 549 43.30 9.48 5.12
N MET A 550 43.76 8.72 4.13
CA MET A 550 44.22 9.21 2.83
C MET A 550 43.75 8.25 1.74
N THR A 551 43.39 8.78 0.57
CA THR A 551 43.04 7.91 -0.57
C THR A 551 44.28 7.32 -1.24
N LEU A 552 44.01 6.37 -2.11
CA LEU A 552 44.94 5.54 -2.86
C LEU A 552 45.55 6.31 -4.03
N ASP A 553 46.64 5.80 -4.58
CA ASP A 553 47.13 6.27 -5.89
C ASP A 553 46.23 5.74 -7.00
N PHE A 554 45.47 6.65 -7.62
CA PHE A 554 44.55 6.35 -8.71
C PHE A 554 45.23 6.22 -10.09
N ALA A 555 46.55 6.44 -10.20
CA ALA A 555 47.27 6.24 -11.47
C ALA A 555 47.17 4.79 -11.98
N ARG A 556 46.89 3.84 -11.07
CA ARG A 556 46.74 2.41 -11.37
C ARG A 556 45.34 2.01 -11.84
N VAL A 557 44.35 2.90 -11.74
CA VAL A 557 42.95 2.65 -12.14
C VAL A 557 42.50 3.67 -13.20
N PRO A 558 43.16 3.73 -14.37
CA PRO A 558 42.97 4.80 -15.34
C PRO A 558 41.56 4.85 -15.94
N ASN A 559 40.83 3.73 -15.89
CA ASN A 559 39.52 3.52 -16.50
C ASN A 559 38.34 3.66 -15.51
N LEU A 560 38.60 4.18 -14.30
CA LEU A 560 37.61 4.34 -13.26
C LEU A 560 36.50 5.31 -13.69
N GLU A 561 35.25 4.86 -13.65
CA GLU A 561 34.06 5.63 -13.99
C GLU A 561 33.36 6.20 -12.75
N LYS A 562 33.39 5.49 -11.61
CA LYS A 562 32.70 5.94 -10.38
C LYS A 562 33.56 5.68 -9.16
N LEU A 563 33.71 6.70 -8.32
CA LEU A 563 34.37 6.61 -7.02
C LEU A 563 33.45 7.11 -5.92
N ILE A 564 33.11 6.23 -4.99
CA ILE A 564 32.22 6.53 -3.87
C ILE A 564 33.02 6.40 -2.57
N LEU A 565 33.12 7.50 -1.83
CA LEU A 565 33.85 7.68 -0.56
C LEU A 565 32.93 8.29 0.51
N LYS A 566 31.61 8.07 0.37
CA LYS A 566 30.61 8.64 1.25
C LYS A 566 30.83 8.18 2.71
N GLY A 567 30.75 9.08 3.69
CA GLY A 567 30.86 8.73 5.10
C GLY A 567 32.28 8.37 5.58
N CYS A 568 33.32 8.60 4.77
CA CYS A 568 34.72 8.44 5.19
C CYS A 568 35.15 9.59 6.15
N THR A 569 34.68 9.54 7.40
CA THR A 569 34.79 10.66 8.35
C THR A 569 36.22 11.04 8.76
N LYS A 570 37.18 10.11 8.72
CA LYS A 570 38.61 10.39 9.01
C LYS A 570 39.43 10.79 7.77
N LEU A 571 38.83 10.75 6.57
CA LEU A 571 39.54 11.08 5.33
C LEU A 571 39.97 12.54 5.36
N SER A 572 41.27 12.77 5.31
CA SER A 572 41.86 14.11 5.49
C SER A 572 42.44 14.69 4.20
N LYS A 573 42.93 13.82 3.31
CA LYS A 573 43.60 14.19 2.06
C LYS A 573 43.28 13.17 0.96
N ILE A 574 43.05 13.66 -0.25
CA ILE A 574 42.94 12.84 -1.46
C ILE A 574 44.27 12.89 -2.23
N HIS A 575 44.67 11.75 -2.78
CA HIS A 575 45.88 11.61 -3.59
C HIS A 575 45.79 12.45 -4.87
N ALA A 576 46.93 13.01 -5.31
CA ALA A 576 46.97 13.97 -6.41
C ALA A 576 46.50 13.37 -7.75
N SER A 577 46.78 12.09 -8.00
CA SER A 577 46.40 11.38 -9.23
C SER A 577 44.90 11.27 -9.47
N LEU A 578 44.04 11.55 -8.48
CA LEU A 578 42.60 11.72 -8.72
C LEU A 578 42.37 12.77 -9.80
N GLY A 579 43.14 13.87 -9.78
CA GLY A 579 42.97 15.00 -10.70
C GLY A 579 43.18 14.65 -12.18
N ASP A 580 43.77 13.49 -12.49
CA ASP A 580 44.10 13.05 -13.85
C ASP A 580 43.15 11.98 -14.40
N LEU A 581 42.10 11.59 -13.65
CA LEU A 581 41.14 10.56 -14.06
C LEU A 581 40.16 11.07 -15.14
N LYS A 582 40.50 10.84 -16.40
CA LYS A 582 39.71 11.32 -17.56
C LYS A 582 38.36 10.64 -17.75
N HIS A 583 38.20 9.41 -17.27
CA HIS A 583 36.99 8.59 -17.45
C HIS A 583 36.01 8.66 -16.28
N LEU A 584 36.34 9.39 -15.21
CA LEU A 584 35.51 9.49 -14.02
C LEU A 584 34.23 10.28 -14.33
N ILE A 585 33.07 9.67 -14.13
CA ILE A 585 31.73 10.21 -14.33
C ILE A 585 31.14 10.71 -13.00
N LEU A 586 31.34 9.95 -11.92
CA LEU A 586 30.85 10.27 -10.57
C LEU A 586 31.99 10.28 -9.54
N LEU A 587 32.02 11.35 -8.73
CA LEU A 587 32.82 11.41 -7.52
C LEU A 587 31.95 11.80 -6.32
N ASP A 588 31.73 10.86 -5.40
CA ASP A 588 30.96 11.07 -4.17
C ASP A 588 31.86 11.07 -2.93
N LEU A 589 32.01 12.23 -2.30
CA LEU A 589 32.76 12.45 -1.05
C LEU A 589 31.83 12.91 0.09
N ASN A 590 30.52 12.69 -0.03
CA ASN A 590 29.54 13.17 0.93
C ASN A 590 29.87 12.69 2.35
N GLY A 591 29.92 13.60 3.33
CA GLY A 591 30.14 13.26 4.73
C GLY A 591 31.61 12.99 5.09
N CYS A 592 32.57 13.32 4.22
CA CYS A 592 34.00 13.34 4.54
C CYS A 592 34.35 14.53 5.45
N THR A 593 33.91 14.50 6.70
CA THR A 593 33.99 15.63 7.65
C THR A 593 35.41 16.07 7.99
N CYS A 594 36.42 15.21 7.87
CA CYS A 594 37.82 15.58 8.09
C CYS A 594 38.57 16.08 6.85
N LEU A 595 37.95 16.11 5.67
CA LEU A 595 38.61 16.42 4.41
C LEU A 595 39.07 17.87 4.40
N LYS A 596 40.39 18.10 4.34
CA LYS A 596 40.98 19.44 4.40
C LYS A 596 41.26 20.03 3.02
N SER A 597 41.64 19.18 2.07
CA SER A 597 42.08 19.61 0.75
C SER A 597 41.86 18.53 -0.31
N LEU A 598 41.39 18.98 -1.47
CA LEU A 598 41.41 18.24 -2.73
C LEU A 598 42.77 18.47 -3.45
N PRO A 599 43.10 17.69 -4.50
CA PRO A 599 44.24 17.97 -5.36
C PRO A 599 44.19 19.41 -5.87
N CYS A 600 45.32 20.13 -5.87
CA CYS A 600 45.34 21.56 -6.21
C CYS A 600 44.85 21.85 -7.64
N LYS A 601 45.01 20.88 -8.54
CA LYS A 601 44.59 20.94 -9.94
C LYS A 601 43.74 19.72 -10.25
N ILE A 602 42.63 19.93 -10.95
CA ILE A 602 41.77 18.85 -11.44
C ILE A 602 41.51 19.01 -12.95
N ASN A 603 41.52 17.88 -13.66
CA ASN A 603 41.16 17.75 -15.07
C ASN A 603 40.33 16.47 -15.28
N LEU A 604 39.07 16.50 -14.85
CA LEU A 604 38.16 15.36 -14.91
C LEU A 604 37.21 15.52 -16.11
N GLU A 605 37.72 15.22 -17.31
CA GLU A 605 37.06 15.52 -18.60
C GLU A 605 35.67 14.86 -18.78
N SER A 606 35.45 13.69 -18.18
CA SER A 606 34.17 12.97 -18.23
C SER A 606 33.27 13.16 -17.01
N LEU A 607 33.65 14.01 -16.04
CA LEU A 607 32.91 14.12 -14.79
C LEU A 607 31.59 14.82 -15.01
N GLU A 608 30.52 14.24 -14.48
CA GLU A 608 29.15 14.73 -14.62
C GLU A 608 28.54 15.11 -13.27
N ILE A 609 28.87 14.36 -12.22
CA ILE A 609 28.35 14.60 -10.86
C ILE A 609 29.52 14.64 -9.88
N PHE A 610 29.63 15.73 -9.13
CA PHE A 610 30.64 15.91 -8.10
C PHE A 610 29.98 16.29 -6.77
N ILE A 611 30.06 15.38 -5.79
CA ILE A 611 29.44 15.53 -4.47
C ILE A 611 30.52 15.73 -3.41
N LEU A 612 30.54 16.90 -2.78
CA LEU A 612 31.40 17.28 -1.65
C LEU A 612 30.57 17.68 -0.42
N SER A 613 29.29 17.31 -0.41
CA SER A 613 28.33 17.56 0.66
C SER A 613 28.88 17.21 2.04
N SER A 614 28.61 18.04 3.05
CA SER A 614 29.02 17.84 4.44
C SER A 614 30.54 17.68 4.67
N CYS A 615 31.41 18.12 3.74
CA CYS A 615 32.86 18.20 3.94
C CYS A 615 33.23 19.44 4.77
N SER A 616 32.94 19.40 6.08
CA SER A 616 32.98 20.58 6.96
C SER A 616 34.35 21.24 7.15
N LYS A 617 35.47 20.56 6.85
CA LYS A 617 36.83 21.14 6.92
C LYS A 617 37.38 21.61 5.57
N LEU A 618 36.61 21.48 4.49
CA LEU A 618 37.04 21.89 3.16
C LEU A 618 36.86 23.41 2.99
N LYS A 619 37.97 24.14 2.90
CA LYS A 619 37.99 25.61 2.82
C LYS A 619 38.05 26.19 1.40
N LYS A 620 38.58 25.41 0.45
CA LYS A 620 38.84 25.87 -0.92
C LYS A 620 38.45 24.79 -1.93
N PHE A 621 37.84 25.21 -3.02
CA PHE A 621 37.64 24.38 -4.20
C PHE A 621 38.90 24.42 -5.10
N PRO A 622 39.30 23.31 -5.75
CA PRO A 622 40.53 23.22 -6.53
C PRO A 622 40.50 24.01 -7.85
N GLU A 623 41.67 24.31 -8.41
CA GLU A 623 41.76 24.94 -9.73
C GLU A 623 41.48 23.94 -10.85
N ILE A 624 40.62 24.33 -11.78
CA ILE A 624 40.32 23.53 -12.98
C ILE A 624 41.31 23.92 -14.08
N VAL A 625 42.09 22.96 -14.58
CA VAL A 625 43.16 23.21 -15.57
C VAL A 625 42.79 22.72 -16.97
N GLY A 626 41.78 21.86 -17.11
CA GLY A 626 41.27 21.39 -18.38
C GLY A 626 39.77 21.64 -18.58
N ASN A 627 39.21 21.09 -19.64
CA ASN A 627 37.80 21.30 -20.01
C ASN A 627 36.90 20.30 -19.27
N MET A 628 36.16 20.79 -18.27
CA MET A 628 35.16 20.02 -17.50
C MET A 628 33.71 20.38 -17.90
N SER A 629 33.48 20.67 -19.19
CA SER A 629 32.17 21.03 -19.74
C SER A 629 31.09 19.97 -19.58
N ARG A 630 31.44 18.72 -19.25
CA ARG A 630 30.49 17.63 -18.99
C ARG A 630 29.89 17.65 -17.58
N LEU A 631 30.44 18.46 -16.66
CA LEU A 631 29.91 18.52 -15.29
C LEU A 631 28.51 19.13 -15.29
N LEU A 632 27.52 18.35 -14.84
CA LEU A 632 26.11 18.74 -14.79
C LEU A 632 25.68 19.15 -13.39
N GLU A 633 26.19 18.47 -12.35
CA GLU A 633 25.77 18.71 -10.96
C GLU A 633 26.98 18.82 -10.02
N LEU A 634 26.99 19.89 -9.22
CA LEU A 634 28.01 20.16 -8.22
C LEU A 634 27.37 20.44 -6.86
N TYR A 635 27.66 19.58 -5.88
CA TYR A 635 27.17 19.70 -4.51
C TYR A 635 28.32 20.07 -3.57
N LEU A 636 28.23 21.24 -2.96
CA LEU A 636 29.19 21.81 -2.01
C LEU A 636 28.50 22.15 -0.67
N ASP A 637 27.31 21.61 -0.43
CA ASP A 637 26.52 21.90 0.76
C ASP A 637 27.23 21.47 2.04
N GLY A 638 27.05 22.22 3.13
CA GLY A 638 27.65 21.94 4.44
C GLY A 638 29.19 22.05 4.47
N THR A 639 29.81 22.64 3.45
CA THR A 639 31.25 22.92 3.42
C THR A 639 31.59 24.26 4.08
N THR A 640 32.87 24.49 4.38
CA THR A 640 33.36 25.78 4.93
C THR A 640 34.08 26.62 3.87
N ILE A 641 33.70 26.45 2.60
CA ILE A 641 34.30 27.16 1.48
C ILE A 641 34.14 28.67 1.66
N GLU A 642 35.27 29.38 1.52
CA GLU A 642 35.35 30.83 1.69
C GLU A 642 35.08 31.54 0.34
N ASP A 643 35.70 31.04 -0.74
CA ASP A 643 35.60 31.58 -2.10
C ASP A 643 35.65 30.44 -3.15
N LEU A 644 35.08 30.70 -4.33
CA LEU A 644 35.10 29.80 -5.49
C LEU A 644 36.08 30.33 -6.57
N PRO A 645 36.88 29.47 -7.23
CA PRO A 645 37.92 29.90 -8.16
C PRO A 645 37.36 30.38 -9.51
N LEU A 646 38.09 31.29 -10.18
CA LEU A 646 37.71 31.80 -11.51
C LEU A 646 37.72 30.73 -12.59
N SER A 647 38.52 29.67 -12.43
CA SER A 647 38.61 28.53 -13.35
C SER A 647 37.32 27.70 -13.45
N MET A 648 36.31 27.97 -12.61
CA MET A 648 34.97 27.42 -12.79
C MET A 648 34.29 27.84 -14.11
N GLU A 649 34.85 28.80 -14.86
CA GLU A 649 34.34 29.20 -16.19
C GLU A 649 34.30 28.03 -17.19
N GLN A 650 35.12 27.01 -16.96
CA GLN A 650 35.19 25.80 -17.78
C GLN A 650 34.00 24.85 -17.55
N LEU A 651 33.14 25.11 -16.55
CA LEU A 651 31.97 24.29 -16.21
C LEU A 651 30.72 24.72 -17.00
N THR A 652 30.86 24.87 -18.32
CA THR A 652 29.80 25.43 -19.18
C THR A 652 28.52 24.58 -19.24
N GLY A 653 28.60 23.29 -18.91
CA GLY A 653 27.48 22.34 -18.90
C GLY A 653 26.70 22.26 -17.58
N LEU A 654 27.07 23.05 -16.56
CA LEU A 654 26.50 22.92 -15.22
C LEU A 654 25.00 23.27 -15.20
N ILE A 655 24.19 22.34 -14.69
CA ILE A 655 22.74 22.43 -14.56
C ILE A 655 22.33 22.75 -13.12
N LYS A 656 23.04 22.20 -12.13
CA LYS A 656 22.74 22.39 -10.71
C LYS A 656 23.99 22.72 -9.90
N LEU A 657 23.89 23.76 -9.07
CA LEU A 657 24.90 24.16 -8.11
C LEU A 657 24.29 24.30 -6.71
N ASP A 658 24.70 23.43 -5.80
CA ASP A 658 24.25 23.46 -4.40
C ASP A 658 25.39 23.94 -3.48
N LEU A 659 25.16 25.07 -2.82
CA LEU A 659 26.08 25.73 -1.88
C LEU A 659 25.40 25.90 -0.50
N THR A 660 24.39 25.09 -0.19
CA THR A 660 23.63 25.17 1.06
C THR A 660 24.55 25.12 2.29
N ASN A 661 24.27 25.92 3.31
CA ASN A 661 25.05 25.99 4.56
C ASN A 661 26.55 26.29 4.38
N CYS A 662 26.97 26.92 3.26
CA CYS A 662 28.32 27.47 3.11
C CYS A 662 28.48 28.77 3.93
N LYS A 663 28.53 28.63 5.26
CA LYS A 663 28.47 29.75 6.23
C LYS A 663 29.57 30.80 6.07
N ASN A 664 30.70 30.43 5.46
CA ASN A 664 31.84 31.32 5.23
C ASN A 664 31.84 32.03 3.88
N LEU A 665 30.97 31.62 2.95
CA LEU A 665 30.90 32.19 1.62
C LEU A 665 30.44 33.65 1.69
N SER A 666 31.32 34.56 1.29
CA SER A 666 31.08 36.01 1.40
C SER A 666 30.56 36.62 0.09
N SER A 667 30.92 36.04 -1.05
CA SER A 667 30.54 36.50 -2.38
C SER A 667 30.60 35.35 -3.40
N LEU A 668 29.91 35.51 -4.53
CA LEU A 668 29.98 34.60 -5.67
C LEU A 668 30.88 35.19 -6.77
N PRO A 669 31.74 34.41 -7.44
CA PRO A 669 32.50 34.90 -8.59
C PRO A 669 31.57 35.23 -9.76
N ARG A 670 31.91 36.27 -10.54
CA ARG A 670 31.13 36.74 -11.71
C ARG A 670 30.87 35.63 -12.73
N VAL A 671 31.76 34.67 -12.77
CA VAL A 671 31.76 33.52 -13.68
C VAL A 671 30.54 32.62 -13.52
N ILE A 672 29.97 32.46 -12.31
CA ILE A 672 28.76 31.64 -12.10
C ILE A 672 27.60 32.16 -12.92
N PHE A 673 27.51 33.49 -13.09
CA PHE A 673 26.46 34.15 -13.87
C PHE A 673 26.67 34.06 -15.40
N SER A 674 27.68 33.31 -15.85
CA SER A 674 27.90 32.99 -17.27
C SER A 674 27.43 31.57 -17.65
N PHE A 675 26.98 30.76 -16.68
CA PHE A 675 26.50 29.39 -16.93
C PHE A 675 25.13 29.40 -17.61
N ALA A 676 25.13 29.31 -18.94
CA ALA A 676 23.92 29.35 -19.76
C ALA A 676 22.94 28.19 -19.48
N SER A 677 23.45 27.05 -19.00
CA SER A 677 22.69 25.81 -18.76
C SER A 677 22.17 25.65 -17.32
N LEU A 678 22.47 26.61 -16.43
CA LEU A 678 22.16 26.47 -15.00
C LEU A 678 20.65 26.63 -14.75
N ASN A 679 20.03 25.58 -14.22
CA ASN A 679 18.60 25.53 -13.89
C ASN A 679 18.33 25.72 -12.39
N THR A 680 19.21 25.22 -11.52
CA THR A 680 19.02 25.26 -10.06
C THR A 680 20.25 25.83 -9.36
N LEU A 681 20.04 26.86 -8.54
CA LEU A 681 21.07 27.48 -7.69
C LEU A 681 20.57 27.57 -6.24
N THR A 682 21.25 26.88 -5.34
CA THR A 682 20.90 26.86 -3.91
C THR A 682 22.02 27.49 -3.09
N LEU A 683 21.71 28.57 -2.36
CA LEU A 683 22.60 29.32 -1.47
C LEU A 683 22.04 29.38 -0.03
N SER A 684 21.10 28.51 0.28
CA SER A 684 20.43 28.47 1.59
C SER A 684 21.45 28.45 2.73
N GLY A 685 21.22 29.17 3.83
CA GLY A 685 22.08 29.18 5.02
C GLY A 685 23.47 29.82 4.82
N CYS A 686 23.75 30.47 3.68
CA CYS A 686 24.99 31.23 3.47
C CYS A 686 24.97 32.55 4.26
N SER A 687 25.18 32.48 5.58
CA SER A 687 24.95 33.59 6.51
C SER A 687 25.82 34.84 6.29
N LYS A 688 26.99 34.73 5.64
CA LYS A 688 27.87 35.87 5.31
C LYS A 688 27.57 36.52 3.95
N LEU A 689 26.73 35.88 3.14
CA LEU A 689 26.30 36.42 1.85
C LEU A 689 25.29 37.54 2.09
N HIS A 690 25.75 38.78 1.93
CA HIS A 690 24.96 39.98 2.24
C HIS A 690 24.56 40.79 1.00
N LYS A 691 25.17 40.51 -0.15
CA LYS A 691 24.90 41.17 -1.43
C LYS A 691 24.85 40.15 -2.56
N MET A 692 23.77 40.20 -3.34
CA MET A 692 23.66 39.49 -4.61
C MET A 692 24.23 40.35 -5.75
N GLN A 693 24.89 39.74 -6.74
CA GLN A 693 25.48 40.48 -7.86
C GLN A 693 24.43 40.93 -8.88
N GLU A 694 24.67 42.06 -9.54
CA GLU A 694 23.76 42.62 -10.56
C GLU A 694 23.59 41.71 -11.79
N ASN A 695 24.59 40.87 -12.09
CA ASN A 695 24.58 39.98 -13.24
C ASN A 695 23.67 38.75 -13.09
N LEU A 696 22.91 38.62 -11.99
CA LEU A 696 22.00 37.48 -11.76
C LEU A 696 21.04 37.24 -12.94
N GLY A 697 20.59 38.32 -13.62
CA GLY A 697 19.72 38.25 -14.79
C GLY A 697 20.30 37.56 -16.02
N ASN A 698 21.61 37.28 -16.04
CA ASN A 698 22.24 36.56 -17.15
C ASN A 698 21.90 35.06 -17.17
N LEU A 699 21.42 34.51 -16.04
CA LEU A 699 21.03 33.10 -15.91
C LEU A 699 19.63 32.84 -16.50
N LYS A 700 19.48 33.04 -17.81
CA LYS A 700 18.18 32.92 -18.51
C LYS A 700 17.52 31.53 -18.38
N GLY A 701 18.31 30.48 -18.15
CA GLY A 701 17.84 29.11 -17.95
C GLY A 701 17.38 28.79 -16.52
N LEU A 702 17.59 29.69 -15.55
CA LEU A 702 17.35 29.41 -14.14
C LEU A 702 15.86 29.22 -13.84
N LYS A 703 15.53 28.08 -13.23
CA LYS A 703 14.19 27.68 -12.81
C LYS A 703 14.02 27.75 -11.29
N GLU A 704 15.06 27.47 -10.53
CA GLU A 704 14.99 27.42 -9.07
C GLU A 704 16.13 28.22 -8.45
N LEU A 705 15.77 29.15 -7.57
CA LEU A 705 16.71 29.98 -6.81
C LEU A 705 16.34 29.95 -5.33
N ASP A 706 17.23 29.42 -4.51
CA ASP A 706 17.06 29.39 -3.05
C ASP A 706 18.13 30.24 -2.37
N LEU A 707 17.68 31.28 -1.68
CA LEU A 707 18.46 32.26 -0.93
C LEU A 707 18.09 32.26 0.56
N SER A 708 17.40 31.23 1.03
CA SER A 708 16.91 31.17 2.41
C SER A 708 18.04 31.27 3.43
N GLY A 709 17.80 31.90 4.59
CA GLY A 709 18.79 32.03 5.67
C GLY A 709 20.04 32.84 5.31
N THR A 710 20.04 33.58 4.20
CA THR A 710 21.12 34.49 3.83
C THR A 710 20.97 35.86 4.51
N SER A 711 22.04 36.67 4.49
CA SER A 711 22.04 38.04 5.03
C SER A 711 21.74 39.11 3.98
N ILE A 712 21.12 38.73 2.87
CA ILE A 712 20.83 39.63 1.74
C ILE A 712 19.89 40.77 2.20
N ARG A 713 20.22 41.99 1.80
CA ARG A 713 19.44 43.21 2.11
C ARG A 713 18.40 43.53 1.03
N ASP A 714 18.82 43.40 -0.22
CA ASP A 714 18.05 43.75 -1.41
C ASP A 714 18.40 42.80 -2.56
N LEU A 715 17.44 42.54 -3.44
CA LEU A 715 17.62 41.75 -4.66
C LEU A 715 17.95 42.64 -5.87
N PRO A 716 18.73 42.17 -6.86
CA PRO A 716 19.17 43.00 -7.98
C PRO A 716 18.03 43.35 -8.94
N LEU A 717 18.10 44.54 -9.56
CA LEU A 717 17.07 45.05 -10.48
C LEU A 717 16.99 44.28 -11.81
N LEU A 718 18.10 43.67 -12.25
CA LEU A 718 18.20 42.93 -13.52
C LEU A 718 17.56 41.53 -13.50
N MET A 719 16.85 41.14 -12.43
CA MET A 719 16.10 39.88 -12.36
C MET A 719 14.94 39.78 -13.34
N GLU A 720 14.56 40.87 -14.04
CA GLU A 720 13.51 40.85 -15.08
C GLU A 720 13.77 39.81 -16.17
N HIS A 721 15.03 39.50 -16.43
CA HIS A 721 15.46 38.56 -17.46
C HIS A 721 15.34 37.09 -17.04
N LEU A 722 14.97 36.80 -15.78
CA LEU A 722 14.73 35.45 -15.26
C LEU A 722 13.30 34.97 -15.53
N SER A 723 12.80 35.19 -16.74
CA SER A 723 11.40 34.91 -17.10
C SER A 723 11.00 33.44 -16.95
N GLY A 724 11.97 32.52 -16.92
CA GLY A 724 11.77 31.07 -16.72
C GLY A 724 11.82 30.59 -15.26
N LEU A 725 11.96 31.49 -14.28
CA LEU A 725 12.04 31.13 -12.87
C LEU A 725 10.70 30.58 -12.35
N ILE A 726 10.73 29.39 -11.77
CA ILE A 726 9.57 28.64 -11.23
C ILE A 726 9.48 28.78 -9.71
N LYS A 727 10.63 28.71 -9.01
CA LYS A 727 10.70 28.79 -7.54
C LYS A 727 11.71 29.82 -7.08
N LEU A 728 11.29 30.69 -6.17
CA LEU A 728 12.15 31.64 -5.45
C LEU A 728 11.94 31.49 -3.94
N ASP A 729 12.99 31.07 -3.24
CA ASP A 729 12.98 30.90 -1.79
C ASP A 729 13.86 31.96 -1.11
N LEU A 730 13.25 32.76 -0.23
CA LEU A 730 13.88 33.82 0.55
C LEU A 730 13.62 33.65 2.05
N THR A 731 13.21 32.46 2.48
CA THR A 731 12.86 32.17 3.87
C THR A 731 13.97 32.57 4.83
N ASN A 732 13.68 33.16 5.99
CA ASN A 732 14.64 33.60 7.01
C ASN A 732 15.70 34.60 6.52
N CYS A 733 15.45 35.37 5.45
CA CYS A 733 16.28 36.52 5.07
C CYS A 733 16.02 37.72 5.99
N LYS A 734 16.55 37.66 7.22
CA LYS A 734 16.25 38.62 8.31
C LYS A 734 16.58 40.08 8.01
N ASN A 735 17.42 40.34 7.01
CA ASN A 735 17.83 41.69 6.61
C ASN A 735 17.13 42.22 5.36
N LEU A 736 16.29 41.41 4.72
CA LEU A 736 15.56 41.80 3.51
C LEU A 736 14.53 42.88 3.86
N SER A 737 14.70 44.07 3.28
CA SER A 737 13.88 45.24 3.60
C SER A 737 12.77 45.49 2.59
N SER A 738 12.98 45.11 1.33
CA SER A 738 12.01 45.31 0.26
C SER A 738 12.22 44.31 -0.88
N LEU A 739 11.15 44.08 -1.64
CA LEU A 739 11.19 43.32 -2.89
C LEU A 739 11.14 44.27 -4.09
N PRO A 740 12.01 44.10 -5.10
CA PRO A 740 11.95 44.93 -6.30
C PRO A 740 10.64 44.69 -7.06
N ARG A 741 10.05 45.77 -7.61
CA ARG A 741 8.81 45.71 -8.42
C ARG A 741 8.92 44.74 -9.61
N VAL A 742 10.14 44.49 -10.06
CA VAL A 742 10.50 43.59 -11.15
C VAL A 742 10.09 42.13 -10.87
N ILE A 743 9.96 41.70 -9.61
CA ILE A 743 9.50 40.35 -9.25
C ILE A 743 8.10 40.07 -9.83
N CYS A 744 7.25 41.10 -9.97
CA CYS A 744 5.92 40.99 -10.57
C CYS A 744 5.93 40.61 -12.06
N ASN A 745 7.09 40.63 -12.72
CA ASN A 745 7.24 40.27 -14.14
C ASN A 745 7.71 38.81 -14.34
N LEU A 746 7.92 38.05 -13.26
CA LEU A 746 8.35 36.65 -13.33
C LEU A 746 7.16 35.72 -13.63
N THR A 747 6.63 35.79 -14.85
CA THR A 747 5.37 35.14 -15.25
C THR A 747 5.35 33.60 -15.09
N SER A 748 6.50 32.94 -15.03
CA SER A 748 6.61 31.50 -14.80
C SER A 748 6.68 31.09 -13.33
N LEU A 749 6.69 32.04 -12.39
CA LEU A 749 6.87 31.78 -10.97
C LEU A 749 5.63 31.09 -10.38
N LYS A 750 5.85 29.93 -9.76
CA LYS A 750 4.84 29.10 -9.10
C LYS A 750 4.95 29.15 -7.59
N THR A 751 6.16 29.22 -7.04
CA THR A 751 6.39 29.23 -5.59
C THR A 751 7.24 30.44 -5.19
N LEU A 752 6.73 31.24 -4.26
CA LEU A 752 7.42 32.36 -3.62
C LEU A 752 7.33 32.26 -2.10
N THR A 753 8.47 32.03 -1.44
CA THR A 753 8.54 31.95 0.03
C THR A 753 9.41 33.07 0.59
N LEU A 754 8.85 33.81 1.56
CA LEU A 754 9.41 34.99 2.22
C LEU A 754 9.31 34.86 3.75
N SER A 755 8.95 33.69 4.24
CA SER A 755 8.70 33.43 5.66
C SER A 755 9.91 33.82 6.51
N GLY A 756 9.72 34.45 7.68
CA GLY A 756 10.81 34.90 8.56
C GLY A 756 11.63 36.10 8.07
N CYS A 757 11.18 36.81 7.01
CA CYS A 757 11.78 38.09 6.60
C CYS A 757 11.31 39.24 7.50
N LEU A 758 11.88 39.31 8.71
CA LEU A 758 11.43 40.19 9.81
C LEU A 758 11.38 41.71 9.48
N LYS A 759 12.16 42.18 8.48
CA LYS A 759 12.21 43.60 8.08
C LYS A 759 11.37 43.93 6.84
N LEU A 760 10.70 42.93 6.26
CA LEU A 760 9.88 43.12 5.08
C LEU A 760 8.53 43.71 5.49
N GLU A 761 8.37 45.02 5.30
CA GLU A 761 7.16 45.76 5.72
C GLU A 761 6.09 45.82 4.62
N ASN A 762 6.48 45.78 3.35
CA ASN A 762 5.57 45.98 2.21
C ASN A 762 5.85 45.01 1.07
N MET A 763 4.78 44.58 0.40
CA MET A 763 4.83 43.80 -0.84
C MET A 763 4.57 44.70 -2.06
N PRO A 764 5.07 44.36 -3.25
CA PRO A 764 4.82 45.15 -4.46
C PRO A 764 3.33 45.10 -4.85
N MET A 765 2.74 46.27 -5.18
CA MET A 765 1.30 46.42 -5.45
C MET A 765 0.76 45.52 -6.58
N ASN A 766 1.60 45.16 -7.56
CA ASN A 766 1.23 44.37 -8.74
C ASN A 766 1.59 42.87 -8.61
N LEU A 767 1.72 42.33 -7.39
CA LEU A 767 2.05 40.91 -7.22
C LEU A 767 0.99 39.97 -7.83
N GLY A 768 -0.27 40.42 -7.94
CA GLY A 768 -1.33 39.71 -8.65
C GLY A 768 -1.08 39.46 -10.15
N ASN A 769 -0.06 40.07 -10.76
CA ASN A 769 0.34 39.79 -12.15
C ASN A 769 0.99 38.40 -12.32
N LEU A 770 1.36 37.74 -11.22
CA LEU A 770 1.91 36.39 -11.22
C LEU A 770 0.80 35.35 -11.36
N GLU A 771 0.11 35.35 -12.50
CA GLU A 771 -1.06 34.48 -12.73
C GLU A 771 -0.77 32.98 -12.53
N GLY A 772 0.48 32.56 -12.71
CA GLY A 772 0.94 31.19 -12.48
C GLY A 772 1.29 30.82 -11.03
N LEU A 773 1.18 31.73 -10.07
CA LEU A 773 1.58 31.50 -8.68
C LEU A 773 0.64 30.50 -7.99
N GLU A 774 1.23 29.42 -7.46
CA GLU A 774 0.54 28.33 -6.76
C GLU A 774 0.80 28.39 -5.24
N GLU A 775 1.95 28.89 -4.78
CA GLU A 775 2.28 29.00 -3.35
C GLU A 775 2.89 30.37 -3.01
N LEU A 776 2.34 30.99 -1.95
CA LEU A 776 2.86 32.22 -1.36
C LEU A 776 2.92 32.11 0.15
N ASP A 777 4.13 32.13 0.70
CA ASP A 777 4.36 32.15 2.15
C ASP A 777 5.07 33.45 2.55
N VAL A 778 4.39 34.27 3.35
CA VAL A 778 4.93 35.53 3.92
C VAL A 778 4.89 35.53 5.44
N SER A 779 4.88 34.35 6.06
CA SER A 779 4.82 34.18 7.51
C SER A 779 5.95 34.92 8.24
N GLY A 780 5.71 35.46 9.45
CA GLY A 780 6.73 36.09 10.28
C GLY A 780 7.36 37.32 9.63
N THR A 781 6.65 38.00 8.74
CA THR A 781 7.06 39.29 8.16
C THR A 781 6.41 40.45 8.90
N ALA A 782 6.83 41.69 8.59
CA ALA A 782 6.25 42.91 9.16
C ALA A 782 5.08 43.45 8.32
N ILE A 783 4.52 42.64 7.40
CA ILE A 783 3.42 43.03 6.51
C ILE A 783 2.15 43.27 7.32
N ARG A 784 1.52 44.43 7.11
CA ARG A 784 0.25 44.83 7.75
C ARG A 784 -0.95 44.77 6.80
N GLU A 785 -0.72 45.19 5.55
CA GLU A 785 -1.74 45.23 4.51
C GLU A 785 -1.16 44.55 3.26
N PRO A 786 -1.54 43.29 2.98
CA PRO A 786 -1.18 42.66 1.71
C PRO A 786 -1.88 43.37 0.54
N PRO A 787 -1.22 43.53 -0.62
CA PRO A 787 -1.83 44.19 -1.76
C PRO A 787 -3.05 43.39 -2.25
N SER A 788 -4.14 44.10 -2.56
CA SER A 788 -5.42 43.50 -2.97
C SER A 788 -5.30 42.60 -4.21
N SER A 789 -4.29 42.85 -5.05
CA SER A 789 -4.01 42.04 -6.25
C SER A 789 -3.66 40.58 -5.95
N ILE A 790 -3.14 40.24 -4.76
CA ILE A 790 -2.85 38.85 -4.35
C ILE A 790 -4.14 38.02 -4.28
N PHE A 791 -5.24 38.64 -3.85
CA PHE A 791 -6.53 37.97 -3.69
C PHE A 791 -7.27 37.74 -5.02
N CYS A 792 -6.67 38.16 -6.14
CA CYS A 792 -7.14 37.86 -7.49
C CYS A 792 -6.40 36.66 -8.13
N LEU A 793 -5.44 36.03 -7.43
CA LEU A 793 -4.64 34.92 -7.94
C LEU A 793 -5.45 33.62 -7.95
N LYS A 794 -6.02 33.28 -9.11
CA LYS A 794 -6.92 32.13 -9.27
C LYS A 794 -6.22 30.77 -9.09
N ASN A 795 -4.93 30.67 -9.37
CA ASN A 795 -4.16 29.41 -9.30
C ASN A 795 -3.50 29.15 -7.94
N LEU A 796 -3.66 30.07 -6.98
CA LEU A 796 -3.02 29.98 -5.67
C LEU A 796 -3.63 28.84 -4.85
N LYS A 797 -2.81 27.91 -4.40
CA LYS A 797 -3.17 26.71 -3.62
C LYS A 797 -2.80 26.84 -2.14
N ILE A 798 -1.68 27.50 -1.83
CA ILE A 798 -1.21 27.70 -0.45
C ILE A 798 -0.92 29.18 -0.22
N LEU A 799 -1.49 29.71 0.87
CA LEU A 799 -1.27 31.08 1.31
C LEU A 799 -1.03 31.11 2.82
N SER A 800 0.11 31.62 3.25
CA SER A 800 0.44 31.75 4.67
C SER A 800 0.87 33.17 5.06
N PHE A 801 0.23 33.68 6.11
CA PHE A 801 0.54 34.94 6.79
C PHE A 801 0.93 34.72 8.26
N GLN A 802 1.14 33.48 8.71
CA GLN A 802 1.38 33.14 10.12
C GLN A 802 2.35 34.12 10.80
N GLY A 803 2.00 34.70 11.95
CA GLY A 803 2.90 35.55 12.72
C GLY A 803 3.08 36.99 12.19
N CYS A 804 2.33 37.41 11.17
CA CYS A 804 2.35 38.79 10.67
C CYS A 804 1.65 39.75 11.66
N ASN A 805 2.39 40.21 12.67
CA ASN A 805 1.84 41.02 13.77
C ASN A 805 2.19 42.52 13.73
N GLY A 806 2.97 42.97 12.73
CA GLY A 806 3.26 44.39 12.53
C GLY A 806 4.04 45.09 13.67
N LEU A 807 4.73 44.36 14.56
CA LEU A 807 5.39 44.89 15.75
C LEU A 807 6.62 45.78 15.42
N SER A 808 6.39 47.10 15.49
CA SER A 808 7.29 48.25 15.74
C SER A 808 8.46 48.60 14.79
N SER A 809 8.32 49.76 14.14
CA SER A 809 9.41 50.70 13.83
C SER A 809 8.90 52.15 14.00
N LYS A 810 9.60 52.95 14.82
CA LYS A 810 9.27 54.33 15.24
C LYS A 810 9.41 55.39 14.13
N SER A 811 9.06 55.10 12.87
CA SER A 811 9.24 56.06 11.79
C SER A 811 8.05 56.11 10.85
N TRP A 812 7.03 56.88 11.24
CA TRP A 812 5.93 57.25 10.36
C TRP A 812 6.10 58.72 9.94
N SER A 813 6.50 58.96 8.69
CA SER A 813 6.51 60.28 8.05
C SER A 813 5.50 60.31 6.91
N TRP A 814 4.28 60.76 7.17
CA TRP A 814 3.20 60.87 6.18
C TRP A 814 3.32 62.17 5.35
N LYS A 815 3.16 62.07 4.02
CA LYS A 815 2.78 63.20 3.15
C LYS A 815 1.47 62.90 2.37
N LYS A 816 0.33 63.16 3.05
CA LYS A 816 -1.04 63.60 2.64
C LYS A 816 -1.91 62.76 1.66
N PRO A 817 -3.26 63.03 1.51
CA PRO A 817 -4.24 63.69 2.42
C PRO A 817 -5.62 62.99 2.61
N LEU A 818 -6.22 63.23 3.79
CA LEU A 818 -7.65 63.40 4.15
C LEU A 818 -8.77 62.76 3.30
N ASN A 819 -9.32 61.63 3.78
CA ASN A 819 -10.75 61.49 4.10
C ASN A 819 -11.03 60.16 4.83
N PHE A 820 -10.90 60.14 6.16
CA PHE A 820 -11.68 59.26 7.05
C PHE A 820 -11.31 59.64 8.50
N LEU A 821 -12.21 60.34 9.19
CA LEU A 821 -12.02 60.70 10.58
C LEU A 821 -13.31 60.34 11.31
N LEU A 822 -13.31 59.15 11.92
CA LEU A 822 -14.04 58.78 13.13
C LEU A 822 -13.69 57.31 13.43
N MET A 823 -12.66 57.11 14.25
CA MET A 823 -12.56 56.08 15.29
C MET A 823 -11.34 56.41 16.16
N THR A 824 -11.46 56.06 17.42
CA THR A 824 -10.74 56.56 18.59
C THR A 824 -9.25 56.17 18.68
N LYS A 825 -8.50 56.97 19.43
CA LYS A 825 -7.11 56.77 19.88
C LYS A 825 -6.77 55.30 20.20
N THR A 826 -5.87 54.68 19.42
CA THR A 826 -4.67 53.91 19.85
C THR A 826 -3.94 53.41 18.58
N PRO A 827 -2.72 53.88 18.25
CA PRO A 827 -1.98 53.43 17.05
C PRO A 827 -1.33 52.04 17.17
N ASP A 828 -1.37 51.43 18.36
CA ASP A 828 -0.53 50.27 18.71
C ASP A 828 -1.24 48.90 18.65
N LEU A 829 -2.51 48.84 18.18
CA LEU A 829 -3.36 47.64 18.29
C LEU A 829 -3.93 47.08 16.96
N MET A 830 -3.61 47.68 15.80
CA MET A 830 -4.18 47.24 14.51
C MET A 830 -3.39 46.06 13.93
N GLY A 831 -3.98 44.85 13.95
CA GLY A 831 -3.43 43.63 13.35
C GLY A 831 -3.58 43.55 11.83
N LEU A 832 -3.31 42.38 11.24
CA LEU A 832 -3.42 42.13 9.79
C LEU A 832 -4.85 42.41 9.29
N VAL A 833 -4.98 43.17 8.20
CA VAL A 833 -6.28 43.43 7.55
C VAL A 833 -6.36 42.66 6.24
N LEU A 834 -7.35 41.77 6.12
CA LEU A 834 -7.62 41.00 4.91
C LEU A 834 -8.76 41.65 4.11
N PRO A 835 -8.57 41.90 2.80
CA PRO A 835 -9.66 42.26 1.90
C PRO A 835 -10.52 41.02 1.55
N SER A 836 -11.44 41.17 0.59
CA SER A 836 -12.22 40.04 0.05
C SER A 836 -11.30 38.92 -0.44
N VAL A 837 -11.58 37.69 -0.01
CA VAL A 837 -10.84 36.47 -0.37
C VAL A 837 -11.52 35.68 -1.50
N SER A 838 -12.68 36.14 -1.97
CA SER A 838 -13.51 35.49 -2.99
C SER A 838 -12.80 35.10 -4.29
N GLY A 839 -11.70 35.79 -4.66
CA GLY A 839 -10.93 35.49 -5.87
C GLY A 839 -9.99 34.29 -5.79
N LEU A 840 -9.77 33.71 -4.60
CA LEU A 840 -8.84 32.60 -4.35
C LEU A 840 -9.50 31.21 -4.50
N SER A 841 -10.14 30.96 -5.64
CA SER A 841 -10.98 29.77 -5.86
C SER A 841 -10.27 28.40 -5.75
N SER A 842 -8.95 28.36 -5.99
CA SER A 842 -8.15 27.14 -5.95
C SER A 842 -7.39 26.92 -4.64
N LEU A 843 -7.62 27.76 -3.63
CA LEU A 843 -6.88 27.70 -2.37
C LEU A 843 -7.24 26.44 -1.59
N THR A 844 -6.21 25.68 -1.20
CA THR A 844 -6.33 24.42 -0.45
C THR A 844 -5.83 24.55 0.98
N GLU A 845 -4.91 25.47 1.26
CA GLU A 845 -4.35 25.70 2.59
C GLU A 845 -4.23 27.21 2.85
N LEU A 846 -4.81 27.64 3.97
CA LEU A 846 -4.77 29.03 4.44
C LEU A 846 -4.31 29.05 5.90
N ASN A 847 -3.16 29.69 6.16
CA ASN A 847 -2.62 29.84 7.50
C ASN A 847 -2.52 31.33 7.88
N ILE A 848 -3.33 31.76 8.83
CA ILE A 848 -3.38 33.13 9.36
C ILE A 848 -3.22 33.08 10.88
N ARG A 849 -2.43 32.15 11.39
CA ARG A 849 -2.15 32.01 12.83
C ARG A 849 -1.38 33.23 13.36
N ASN A 850 -1.63 33.64 14.61
CA ASN A 850 -0.91 34.72 15.29
C ASN A 850 -0.78 35.98 14.42
N CYS A 851 -1.89 36.51 13.89
CA CYS A 851 -1.89 37.71 13.04
C CYS A 851 -2.62 38.91 13.68
N ASN A 852 -3.06 38.77 14.93
CA ASN A 852 -3.89 39.74 15.66
C ASN A 852 -5.17 40.13 14.88
N LEU A 853 -5.77 39.17 14.16
CA LEU A 853 -6.96 39.36 13.36
C LEU A 853 -8.18 39.64 14.26
N GLN A 854 -8.91 40.72 13.97
CA GLN A 854 -10.11 41.13 14.72
C GLN A 854 -11.41 40.54 14.14
N SER A 855 -11.42 40.27 12.83
CA SER A 855 -12.58 39.72 12.12
C SER A 855 -12.12 38.91 10.93
N ILE A 856 -12.78 37.76 10.69
CA ILE A 856 -12.58 36.94 9.49
C ILE A 856 -13.45 37.51 8.36
N PRO A 857 -12.97 37.60 7.11
CA PRO A 857 -13.79 38.03 5.97
C PRO A 857 -15.07 37.18 5.84
N SER A 858 -16.23 37.83 5.66
CA SER A 858 -17.53 37.14 5.58
C SER A 858 -17.66 36.26 4.34
N ASP A 859 -16.84 36.48 3.32
CA ASP A 859 -16.77 35.72 2.08
C ASP A 859 -15.79 34.53 2.12
N ILE A 860 -15.27 34.16 3.31
CA ILE A 860 -14.39 32.99 3.49
C ILE A 860 -15.00 31.67 2.94
N GLY A 861 -16.33 31.55 3.00
CA GLY A 861 -17.08 30.42 2.43
C GLY A 861 -16.94 30.25 0.90
N CYS A 862 -16.46 31.27 0.18
CA CYS A 862 -16.20 31.18 -1.26
C CYS A 862 -14.99 30.26 -1.60
N LEU A 863 -14.16 29.92 -0.61
CA LEU A 863 -12.96 29.09 -0.77
C LEU A 863 -13.31 27.59 -0.84
N SER A 864 -14.13 27.20 -1.82
CA SER A 864 -14.67 25.82 -1.95
C SER A 864 -13.60 24.71 -2.03
N SER A 865 -12.37 25.03 -2.42
CA SER A 865 -11.24 24.07 -2.51
C SER A 865 -10.46 23.88 -1.20
N LEU A 866 -10.79 24.64 -0.14
CA LEU A 866 -10.00 24.71 1.09
C LEU A 866 -10.08 23.41 1.88
N LYS A 867 -8.91 22.87 2.23
CA LYS A 867 -8.74 21.61 2.99
C LYS A 867 -8.16 21.84 4.37
N LYS A 868 -7.34 22.88 4.54
CA LYS A 868 -6.69 23.22 5.82
C LYS A 868 -6.83 24.70 6.13
N LEU A 869 -7.21 25.02 7.36
CA LEU A 869 -7.40 26.38 7.82
C LEU A 869 -6.87 26.53 9.26
N ASP A 870 -5.84 27.36 9.44
CA ASP A 870 -5.31 27.73 10.76
C ASP A 870 -5.59 29.21 11.05
N LEU A 871 -6.38 29.45 12.09
CA LEU A 871 -6.77 30.76 12.60
C LEU A 871 -6.32 30.98 14.05
N SER A 872 -5.45 30.13 14.58
CA SER A 872 -5.04 30.12 15.98
C SER A 872 -4.35 31.41 16.42
N GLY A 873 -4.47 31.81 17.68
CA GLY A 873 -3.79 32.97 18.28
C GLY A 873 -4.31 34.33 17.81
N ASN A 874 -5.54 34.39 17.30
CA ASN A 874 -6.20 35.64 16.91
C ASN A 874 -7.27 36.06 17.95
N ASN A 875 -7.80 37.27 17.82
CA ASN A 875 -8.66 37.89 18.84
C ASN A 875 -10.09 38.18 18.34
N PHE A 876 -10.62 37.36 17.42
CA PHE A 876 -12.01 37.47 16.96
C PHE A 876 -12.97 36.81 17.95
N GLY A 877 -14.18 37.38 18.08
CA GLY A 877 -15.22 36.84 18.97
C GLY A 877 -16.09 35.74 18.35
N PHE A 878 -16.26 35.80 17.03
CA PHE A 878 -17.14 34.91 16.26
C PHE A 878 -16.48 34.50 14.95
N ILE A 879 -16.80 33.28 14.52
CA ILE A 879 -16.47 32.76 13.19
C ILE A 879 -17.70 32.96 12.29
N PRO A 880 -17.56 33.49 11.06
CA PRO A 880 -18.70 33.73 10.17
C PRO A 880 -19.40 32.43 9.76
N GLU A 881 -20.73 32.44 9.66
CA GLU A 881 -21.54 31.27 9.27
C GLU A 881 -21.17 30.72 7.89
N SER A 882 -20.63 31.55 7.00
CA SER A 882 -20.17 31.14 5.67
C SER A 882 -19.06 30.08 5.71
N ILE A 883 -18.35 29.90 6.84
CA ILE A 883 -17.37 28.81 7.01
C ILE A 883 -18.01 27.42 6.83
N ASN A 884 -19.31 27.30 7.09
CA ASN A 884 -20.08 26.06 6.90
C ASN A 884 -20.18 25.65 5.43
N GLN A 885 -19.87 26.55 4.48
CA GLN A 885 -19.87 26.27 3.04
C GLN A 885 -18.59 25.53 2.57
N LEU A 886 -17.58 25.40 3.45
CA LEU A 886 -16.30 24.75 3.17
C LEU A 886 -16.39 23.21 3.26
N SER A 887 -17.06 22.60 2.29
CA SER A 887 -17.31 21.15 2.23
C SER A 887 -16.06 20.26 2.17
N ASN A 888 -14.90 20.81 1.77
CA ASN A 888 -13.63 20.06 1.65
C ASN A 888 -12.68 20.24 2.85
N LEU A 889 -13.05 21.02 3.88
CA LEU A 889 -12.16 21.37 4.98
C LEU A 889 -11.94 20.17 5.93
N GLY A 890 -10.72 19.63 5.95
CA GLY A 890 -10.36 18.49 6.79
C GLY A 890 -9.57 18.81 8.04
N ASP A 891 -8.81 19.91 8.05
CA ASP A 891 -8.07 20.36 9.24
C ASP A 891 -8.46 21.79 9.59
N PHE A 892 -8.90 21.99 10.83
CA PHE A 892 -9.34 23.29 11.32
C PHE A 892 -8.74 23.60 12.69
N TRP A 893 -7.84 24.58 12.75
CA TRP A 893 -7.16 25.00 13.97
C TRP A 893 -7.61 26.40 14.38
N VAL A 894 -8.08 26.52 15.62
CA VAL A 894 -8.53 27.77 16.26
C VAL A 894 -8.07 27.78 17.72
N GLU A 895 -6.78 27.53 17.94
CA GLU A 895 -6.20 27.46 19.29
C GLU A 895 -5.92 28.87 19.84
N ASN A 896 -6.03 29.06 21.15
CA ASN A 896 -5.74 30.29 21.88
C ASN A 896 -6.46 31.56 21.36
N CYS A 897 -7.62 31.38 20.74
CA CYS A 897 -8.52 32.47 20.41
C CYS A 897 -9.34 32.86 21.64
N LYS A 898 -8.74 33.63 22.54
CA LYS A 898 -9.29 33.90 23.89
C LYS A 898 -10.66 34.57 23.91
N SER A 899 -11.00 35.33 22.87
CA SER A 899 -12.32 35.99 22.75
C SER A 899 -13.38 35.13 22.06
N LEU A 900 -13.04 33.94 21.55
CA LEU A 900 -13.96 33.09 20.80
C LEU A 900 -15.06 32.53 21.73
N GLN A 901 -16.32 32.83 21.41
CA GLN A 901 -17.46 32.40 22.22
C GLN A 901 -18.11 31.09 21.73
N LEU A 902 -18.15 30.89 20.41
CA LEU A 902 -18.86 29.77 19.77
C LEU A 902 -18.03 29.19 18.62
N LEU A 903 -18.06 27.86 18.49
CA LEU A 903 -17.54 27.13 17.32
C LEU A 903 -18.64 26.94 16.26
N PRO A 904 -18.28 26.87 14.96
CA PRO A 904 -19.25 26.71 13.87
C PRO A 904 -19.94 25.34 13.89
N GLU A 905 -21.03 25.22 13.12
CA GLU A 905 -21.74 23.95 12.94
C GLU A 905 -20.94 22.97 12.07
N LEU A 906 -20.10 22.16 12.71
CA LEU A 906 -19.23 21.18 12.05
C LEU A 906 -20.00 20.16 11.18
N ARG A 907 -21.29 19.92 11.45
CA ARG A 907 -22.18 19.01 10.68
C ARG A 907 -22.38 19.41 9.20
N LEU A 908 -22.14 20.68 8.87
CA LEU A 908 -22.32 21.22 7.53
C LEU A 908 -21.02 21.19 6.71
N MET A 909 -19.90 20.85 7.35
CA MET A 909 -18.56 20.82 6.76
C MET A 909 -18.20 19.40 6.25
N SER A 910 -16.92 19.17 5.96
CA SER A 910 -16.38 17.88 5.50
C SER A 910 -16.71 16.71 6.44
N PRO A 911 -16.95 15.49 5.91
CA PRO A 911 -17.13 14.27 6.71
C PRO A 911 -15.86 13.83 7.48
N PHE A 912 -14.68 14.29 7.06
CA PHE A 912 -13.42 14.11 7.77
C PHE A 912 -12.97 15.47 8.27
N ILE A 913 -13.09 15.77 9.57
CA ILE A 913 -12.60 17.04 10.13
C ILE A 913 -11.85 16.81 11.46
N ARG A 914 -10.64 17.35 11.55
CA ARG A 914 -9.86 17.45 12.78
C ARG A 914 -9.95 18.89 13.27
N VAL A 915 -10.47 19.07 14.49
CA VAL A 915 -10.69 20.38 15.08
C VAL A 915 -9.85 20.51 16.35
N SER A 916 -9.04 21.55 16.41
CA SER A 916 -8.33 21.93 17.64
C SER A 916 -8.72 23.35 18.04
N ALA A 917 -9.24 23.51 19.25
CA ALA A 917 -9.61 24.81 19.82
C ALA A 917 -9.08 24.94 21.27
N ASN A 918 -7.89 24.39 21.51
CA ASN A 918 -7.18 24.46 22.77
C ASN A 918 -6.95 25.91 23.22
N GLY A 919 -7.09 26.23 24.50
CA GLY A 919 -6.81 27.56 25.07
C GLY A 919 -7.86 28.64 24.75
N CYS A 920 -9.00 28.27 24.17
CA CYS A 920 -10.13 29.17 23.95
C CYS A 920 -10.94 29.35 25.24
N THR A 921 -10.47 30.26 26.11
CA THR A 921 -11.00 30.42 27.47
C THR A 921 -12.43 30.93 27.54
N SER A 922 -12.92 31.68 26.54
CA SER A 922 -14.27 32.24 26.50
C SER A 922 -15.30 31.36 25.78
N LEU A 923 -14.96 30.11 25.46
CA LEU A 923 -15.85 29.20 24.74
C LEU A 923 -17.03 28.78 25.63
N GLU A 924 -18.26 29.14 25.23
CA GLU A 924 -19.45 28.98 26.07
C GLU A 924 -20.24 27.70 25.80
N SER A 925 -20.32 27.24 24.53
CA SER A 925 -21.06 26.03 24.14
C SER A 925 -20.54 25.40 22.84
N LEU A 926 -20.84 24.10 22.64
CA LEU A 926 -20.73 23.38 21.37
C LEU A 926 -22.14 23.13 20.84
N LEU A 927 -22.38 23.42 19.55
CA LEU A 927 -23.58 22.94 18.86
C LEU A 927 -23.50 21.40 18.70
N PRO A 928 -24.64 20.68 18.66
CA PRO A 928 -24.66 19.22 18.67
C PRO A 928 -23.77 18.61 17.57
N PHE A 929 -22.88 17.72 18.00
CA PHE A 929 -21.80 17.17 17.19
C PHE A 929 -22.30 15.98 16.35
N LYS A 930 -23.13 16.24 15.34
CA LYS A 930 -23.57 15.18 14.42
C LYS A 930 -22.51 14.89 13.37
N MET A 931 -21.89 13.71 13.47
CA MET A 931 -20.88 13.24 12.53
C MET A 931 -21.55 12.73 11.26
N LYS A 932 -21.31 13.38 10.11
CA LYS A 932 -21.62 12.81 8.80
C LYS A 932 -20.42 11.98 8.34
N ASP A 933 -20.50 10.66 8.47
CA ASP A 933 -19.67 9.64 7.78
C ASP A 933 -18.18 9.35 8.17
N ASP A 934 -17.91 8.03 8.26
CA ASP A 934 -16.74 7.18 7.93
C ASP A 934 -15.25 7.55 8.13
N SER A 935 -14.85 8.55 8.93
CA SER A 935 -13.40 8.75 9.22
C SER A 935 -13.03 9.39 10.57
N GLY A 936 -11.79 9.13 11.02
CA GLY A 936 -11.27 9.36 12.38
C GLY A 936 -11.11 10.82 12.78
N SER A 937 -12.21 11.44 13.18
CA SER A 937 -12.28 12.83 13.62
C SER A 937 -11.74 13.00 15.04
N THR A 938 -11.10 14.15 15.30
CA THR A 938 -10.49 14.49 16.60
C THR A 938 -10.95 15.86 17.04
N LEU A 939 -11.27 16.01 18.33
CA LEU A 939 -11.65 17.30 18.94
C LEU A 939 -10.78 17.58 20.17
N HIS A 940 -9.94 18.61 20.10
CA HIS A 940 -9.05 18.99 21.21
C HIS A 940 -9.50 20.34 21.81
N LEU A 941 -9.76 20.35 23.13
CA LEU A 941 -10.25 21.49 23.91
C LEU A 941 -9.46 21.68 25.23
N LEU A 942 -8.13 21.61 25.17
CA LEU A 942 -7.28 21.89 26.33
C LEU A 942 -7.55 23.28 26.90
N ASN A 943 -7.40 23.43 28.22
CA ASN A 943 -7.58 24.70 28.96
C ASN A 943 -8.90 25.47 28.71
N CYS A 944 -9.92 24.85 28.11
CA CYS A 944 -11.24 25.46 27.87
C CYS A 944 -12.17 25.28 29.10
N PHE A 945 -11.85 25.90 30.23
CA PHE A 945 -12.53 25.65 31.50
C PHE A 945 -13.98 26.16 31.56
N GLN A 946 -14.25 27.35 31.00
CA GLN A 946 -15.59 27.94 30.97
C GLN A 946 -16.60 27.04 30.24
N PHE A 947 -16.15 26.33 29.21
CA PHE A 947 -16.95 25.35 28.49
C PHE A 947 -17.41 24.19 29.39
N VAL A 948 -16.54 23.68 30.26
CA VAL A 948 -16.87 22.57 31.18
C VAL A 948 -17.78 23.02 32.32
N GLU A 949 -17.62 24.25 32.81
CA GLU A 949 -18.47 24.82 33.86
C GLU A 949 -19.94 25.01 33.39
N ASN A 950 -20.14 25.41 32.13
CA ASN A 950 -21.46 25.64 31.55
C ASN A 950 -22.28 24.37 31.27
N LEU A 951 -21.63 23.22 31.09
CA LEU A 951 -22.29 21.96 30.70
C LEU A 951 -23.01 21.22 31.85
N GLY A 952 -22.81 21.63 33.11
CA GLY A 952 -23.44 20.98 34.26
C GLY A 952 -23.08 19.49 34.38
N ARG A 953 -23.68 18.77 35.33
CA ARG A 953 -23.38 17.36 35.68
C ARG A 953 -23.58 16.30 34.56
N CYS A 954 -23.82 16.70 33.31
CA CYS A 954 -23.98 15.80 32.19
C CYS A 954 -22.60 15.30 31.70
N ASP A 955 -22.43 13.98 31.64
CA ASP A 955 -21.21 13.37 31.12
C ASP A 955 -21.15 13.55 29.59
N LEU A 956 -20.57 14.68 29.15
CA LEU A 956 -20.37 15.04 27.74
C LEU A 956 -19.78 13.88 26.94
N PHE A 957 -18.89 13.10 27.55
CA PHE A 957 -18.29 11.90 26.95
C PHE A 957 -19.34 10.83 26.62
N THR A 958 -20.22 10.50 27.56
CA THR A 958 -21.32 9.54 27.33
C THR A 958 -22.27 10.03 26.24
N THR A 959 -22.54 11.34 26.17
CA THR A 959 -23.36 11.93 25.10
C THR A 959 -22.69 11.81 23.73
N MET A 960 -21.40 12.18 23.62
CA MET A 960 -20.64 12.04 22.37
C MET A 960 -20.49 10.58 21.92
N LEU A 961 -20.21 9.66 22.85
CA LEU A 961 -20.15 8.22 22.56
C LEU A 961 -21.50 7.68 22.08
N ARG A 962 -22.61 8.11 22.69
CA ARG A 962 -23.96 7.70 22.30
C ARG A 962 -24.28 8.14 20.88
N GLU A 963 -24.04 9.41 20.56
CA GLU A 963 -24.24 9.95 19.21
C GLU A 963 -23.34 9.21 18.20
N TYR A 964 -22.07 8.96 18.56
CA TYR A 964 -21.12 8.21 17.73
C TYR A 964 -21.56 6.75 17.47
N PHE A 965 -22.10 6.05 18.48
CA PHE A 965 -22.60 4.68 18.33
C PHE A 965 -23.90 4.58 17.53
N GLN A 966 -24.76 5.60 17.58
CA GLN A 966 -25.98 5.66 16.75
C GLN A 966 -25.64 5.71 15.26
N GLU A 967 -24.61 6.47 14.87
CA GLU A 967 -24.16 6.60 13.47
C GLU A 967 -23.40 5.35 12.97
N LEU A 968 -22.70 4.62 13.85
CA LEU A 968 -21.95 3.41 13.49
C LEU A 968 -22.82 2.24 12.99
N CYS A 969 -24.13 2.22 13.28
CA CYS A 969 -25.02 1.09 12.99
C CYS A 969 -25.53 1.04 11.54
N TYR A 970 -25.29 2.07 10.72
CA TYR A 970 -25.87 2.16 9.37
C TYR A 970 -24.98 1.63 8.23
N ARG A 971 -23.72 1.22 8.46
CA ARG A 971 -22.78 0.85 7.38
C ARG A 971 -21.78 -0.25 7.73
N GLU A 972 -21.76 -1.33 6.93
CA GLU A 972 -20.86 -2.49 7.10
C GLU A 972 -19.45 -2.31 6.50
N SER A 973 -19.15 -1.21 5.80
CA SER A 973 -17.81 -0.96 5.23
C SER A 973 -17.07 0.16 5.94
N THR A 974 -16.28 -0.15 6.97
CA THR A 974 -15.53 0.89 7.69
C THR A 974 -14.01 0.71 7.56
N LYS A 975 -13.36 1.65 6.85
CA LYS A 975 -11.92 1.95 6.98
C LYS A 975 -11.59 2.65 8.33
N LYS A 976 -12.45 2.53 9.35
CA LYS A 976 -12.38 3.26 10.63
C LYS A 976 -11.32 2.67 11.54
N VAL A 977 -10.54 3.54 12.18
CA VAL A 977 -9.42 3.15 13.04
C VAL A 977 -9.57 3.75 14.45
N ARG A 978 -9.91 5.04 14.62
CA ARG A 978 -9.93 5.69 15.96
C ARG A 978 -10.83 6.94 16.04
N PHE A 979 -11.35 7.24 17.24
CA PHE A 979 -11.92 8.53 17.65
C PHE A 979 -11.22 9.00 18.93
N ASP A 980 -10.86 10.29 19.05
CA ASP A 980 -10.27 10.85 20.27
C ASP A 980 -10.71 12.29 20.58
N VAL A 981 -10.88 12.57 21.88
CA VAL A 981 -11.30 13.87 22.42
C VAL A 981 -10.46 14.22 23.64
N VAL A 982 -10.10 15.50 23.76
CA VAL A 982 -9.39 16.04 24.94
C VAL A 982 -10.18 17.19 25.54
N ILE A 983 -10.53 17.09 26.83
CA ILE A 983 -11.29 18.12 27.56
C ILE A 983 -10.77 18.30 29.00
N PRO A 984 -11.03 19.43 29.68
CA PRO A 984 -10.70 19.59 31.09
C PRO A 984 -11.41 18.58 32.01
N GLY A 985 -10.73 18.18 33.09
CA GLY A 985 -11.28 17.33 34.15
C GLY A 985 -10.23 16.48 34.86
N SER A 986 -10.49 16.16 36.14
CA SER A 986 -9.54 15.51 37.05
C SER A 986 -9.86 14.03 37.38
N GLU A 987 -10.98 13.52 36.90
CA GLU A 987 -11.47 12.17 37.24
C GLU A 987 -11.75 11.35 35.98
N VAL A 988 -11.45 10.06 36.06
CA VAL A 988 -11.88 9.07 35.06
C VAL A 988 -13.39 8.85 35.24
N PRO A 989 -14.23 8.94 34.19
CA PRO A 989 -15.66 8.69 34.33
C PRO A 989 -15.98 7.30 34.89
N ASN A 990 -17.03 7.22 35.72
CA ASN A 990 -17.48 5.95 36.33
C ASN A 990 -17.90 4.88 35.30
N TRP A 991 -18.14 5.29 34.05
CA TRP A 991 -18.40 4.37 32.96
C TRP A 991 -17.22 3.43 32.65
N PHE A 992 -15.97 3.82 32.96
CA PHE A 992 -14.80 2.95 32.80
C PHE A 992 -14.74 1.90 33.92
N ARG A 993 -14.83 0.62 33.55
CA ARG A 993 -14.84 -0.52 34.50
C ARG A 993 -13.49 -0.75 35.19
N HIS A 994 -12.40 -0.57 34.46
CA HIS A 994 -11.06 -0.70 34.99
C HIS A 994 -10.46 0.68 35.11
N GLN A 995 -10.14 1.09 36.33
CA GLN A 995 -9.50 2.37 36.63
C GLN A 995 -8.26 2.11 37.48
N SER A 996 -7.21 2.87 37.21
CA SER A 996 -5.92 2.74 37.91
C SER A 996 -5.38 4.11 38.26
N VAL A 997 -4.72 4.22 39.42
CA VAL A 997 -3.91 5.37 39.79
C VAL A 997 -2.51 5.16 39.21
N GLY A 998 -2.05 6.08 38.37
CA GLY A 998 -0.85 5.94 37.56
C GLY A 998 -1.14 5.77 36.07
N ALA A 999 -0.13 5.34 35.33
CA ALA A 999 -0.12 5.40 33.86
C ALA A 999 -0.41 4.07 33.15
N SER A 1000 -0.66 2.98 33.88
CA SER A 1000 -0.85 1.65 33.30
C SER A 1000 -2.08 0.92 33.83
N ILE A 1001 -2.76 0.17 32.96
CA ILE A 1001 -3.87 -0.73 33.27
C ILE A 1001 -3.58 -2.11 32.71
N ASN A 1002 -3.84 -3.13 33.50
CA ASN A 1002 -3.85 -4.52 33.05
C ASN A 1002 -5.29 -4.98 32.85
N LEU A 1003 -5.60 -5.49 31.66
CA LEU A 1003 -6.85 -6.12 31.32
C LEU A 1003 -6.62 -7.61 31.09
N GLU A 1004 -7.41 -8.44 31.77
CA GLU A 1004 -7.52 -9.86 31.42
C GLU A 1004 -8.60 -10.03 30.36
N VAL A 1005 -8.23 -10.51 29.17
CA VAL A 1005 -9.15 -10.76 28.07
C VAL A 1005 -9.34 -12.27 27.89
N PRO A 1006 -10.51 -12.83 28.26
CA PRO A 1006 -10.84 -14.22 28.00
C PRO A 1006 -10.99 -14.51 26.51
N SER A 1007 -10.39 -15.61 26.04
CA SER A 1007 -10.34 -15.99 24.62
C SER A 1007 -11.71 -16.17 23.95
N TYR A 1008 -12.76 -16.52 24.71
CA TYR A 1008 -14.11 -16.74 24.19
C TYR A 1008 -14.88 -15.44 23.85
N LEU A 1009 -14.48 -14.29 24.40
CA LEU A 1009 -15.16 -13.00 24.21
C LEU A 1009 -14.73 -12.25 22.93
N PHE A 1010 -13.69 -12.72 22.23
CA PHE A 1010 -13.19 -12.08 21.01
C PHE A 1010 -14.21 -12.04 19.86
N LYS A 1011 -15.20 -12.95 19.84
CA LYS A 1011 -16.25 -12.95 18.79
C LYS A 1011 -17.30 -11.85 18.96
N GLN A 1012 -17.53 -11.37 20.19
CA GLN A 1012 -18.52 -10.33 20.52
C GLN A 1012 -17.88 -8.95 20.77
N PHE A 1013 -16.56 -8.87 20.68
CA PHE A 1013 -15.77 -7.67 20.93
C PHE A 1013 -15.99 -6.60 19.85
N ARG A 1014 -16.32 -5.36 20.26
CA ARG A 1014 -16.62 -4.23 19.37
C ARG A 1014 -15.65 -3.05 19.51
N GLY A 1015 -14.72 -3.08 20.46
CA GLY A 1015 -13.65 -2.08 20.59
C GLY A 1015 -13.18 -1.86 22.03
N ILE A 1016 -12.15 -1.05 22.22
CA ILE A 1016 -11.67 -0.62 23.56
C ILE A 1016 -11.85 0.88 23.69
N ALA A 1017 -12.54 1.31 24.75
CA ALA A 1017 -12.55 2.69 25.19
C ALA A 1017 -11.44 2.92 26.22
N LEU A 1018 -10.70 4.00 26.05
CA LEU A 1018 -9.57 4.39 26.89
C LEU A 1018 -9.77 5.81 27.41
N CYS A 1019 -9.32 6.06 28.63
CA CYS A 1019 -9.28 7.37 29.26
C CYS A 1019 -7.94 7.55 29.97
N ALA A 1020 -7.30 8.70 29.81
CA ALA A 1020 -6.17 9.11 30.63
C ALA A 1020 -6.44 10.49 31.23
N VAL A 1021 -6.24 10.62 32.55
CA VAL A 1021 -6.20 11.90 33.24
C VAL A 1021 -4.74 12.31 33.35
N PHE A 1022 -4.41 13.45 32.77
CA PHE A 1022 -3.08 14.00 32.78
C PHE A 1022 -3.12 15.45 33.26
N GLY A 1023 -2.03 15.95 33.83
CA GLY A 1023 -1.95 17.31 34.34
C GLY A 1023 -0.51 17.77 34.51
N PRO A 1024 -0.29 19.01 34.98
CA PRO A 1024 1.04 19.59 35.09
C PRO A 1024 1.90 18.87 36.13
N HIS A 1025 3.17 18.63 35.79
CA HIS A 1025 4.16 18.06 36.68
C HIS A 1025 4.72 19.13 37.66
N ARG A 1026 4.98 18.75 38.92
CA ARG A 1026 5.14 19.73 40.02
C ARG A 1026 6.52 20.39 40.18
N HIS A 1027 7.57 20.01 39.44
CA HIS A 1027 8.91 20.54 39.67
C HIS A 1027 9.81 20.54 38.43
N HIS A 1028 9.73 21.52 37.51
CA HIS A 1028 10.87 21.86 36.64
C HIS A 1028 10.76 23.29 36.05
N PRO A 1029 11.88 24.02 35.87
CA PRO A 1029 11.89 25.32 35.20
C PRO A 1029 11.86 25.14 33.68
N ALA A 1030 10.91 25.80 33.02
CA ALA A 1030 10.72 25.82 31.57
C ALA A 1030 11.95 26.41 30.84
N ASN A 1031 12.69 25.60 30.09
CA ASN A 1031 13.74 26.09 29.19
C ASN A 1031 14.15 25.12 28.05
N ASP A 1032 13.36 24.08 27.75
CA ASP A 1032 13.65 23.18 26.62
C ASP A 1032 12.47 23.10 25.63
N LEU A 1033 12.78 23.31 24.34
CA LEU A 1033 11.83 23.40 23.23
C LEU A 1033 11.61 22.01 22.63
N SER A 1034 10.73 21.20 23.22
CA SER A 1034 10.28 19.96 22.59
C SER A 1034 8.81 19.68 22.86
N TYR A 1035 8.18 18.99 21.91
CA TYR A 1035 6.77 18.64 21.91
C TYR A 1035 6.41 17.71 23.07
N ASP A 1036 5.29 17.96 23.74
CA ASP A 1036 4.63 16.95 24.56
C ASP A 1036 3.79 16.04 23.65
N HIS A 1037 4.07 14.74 23.74
CA HIS A 1037 3.35 13.70 23.03
C HIS A 1037 2.82 12.68 24.02
N LEU A 1038 1.50 12.56 24.09
CA LEU A 1038 0.86 11.47 24.83
C LEU A 1038 0.71 10.27 23.91
N TYR A 1039 1.31 9.15 24.30
CA TYR A 1039 1.25 7.88 23.59
C TYR A 1039 0.49 6.85 24.43
N VAL A 1040 -0.23 5.96 23.75
CA VAL A 1040 -0.71 4.72 24.36
C VAL A 1040 0.11 3.56 23.82
N TYR A 1041 0.82 2.87 24.69
CA TYR A 1041 1.50 1.63 24.39
C TYR A 1041 0.63 0.45 24.80
N PHE A 1042 0.67 -0.58 23.99
CA PHE A 1042 0.04 -1.83 24.28
C PHE A 1042 1.11 -2.89 24.41
N LYS A 1043 1.02 -3.69 25.46
CA LYS A 1043 1.82 -4.88 25.66
C LYS A 1043 0.88 -6.05 25.86
N ALA A 1044 1.08 -7.13 25.13
CA ALA A 1044 0.33 -8.36 25.36
C ALA A 1044 1.31 -9.46 25.74
N ASN A 1045 1.10 -10.07 26.91
CA ASN A 1045 1.97 -11.10 27.49
C ASN A 1045 3.47 -10.73 27.48
N GLY A 1046 3.79 -9.44 27.70
CA GLY A 1046 5.16 -8.92 27.73
C GLY A 1046 5.76 -8.49 26.39
N ASN A 1047 5.06 -8.68 25.27
CA ASN A 1047 5.49 -8.18 23.95
C ASN A 1047 4.90 -6.79 23.68
N GLU A 1048 5.75 -5.80 23.44
CA GLU A 1048 5.36 -4.41 23.11
C GLU A 1048 5.09 -4.27 21.60
N PHE A 1049 4.00 -3.60 21.23
CA PHE A 1049 3.64 -3.38 19.84
C PHE A 1049 4.15 -2.02 19.32
N ASN A 1050 4.73 -2.01 18.12
CA ASN A 1050 5.41 -0.84 17.52
C ASN A 1050 4.49 0.30 17.05
N SER A 1051 3.17 0.20 17.25
CA SER A 1051 2.19 1.21 16.81
C SER A 1051 1.36 1.74 17.98
N SER A 1052 1.64 2.97 18.41
CA SER A 1052 0.95 3.64 19.51
C SER A 1052 0.06 4.77 18.98
N PRO A 1053 -1.25 4.79 19.31
CA PRO A 1053 -2.03 5.99 19.06
C PRO A 1053 -1.50 7.10 19.95
N PHE A 1054 -1.39 8.30 19.38
CA PHE A 1054 -0.85 9.46 20.07
C PHE A 1054 -1.72 10.70 19.90
N VAL A 1055 -1.61 11.62 20.84
CA VAL A 1055 -2.06 13.01 20.75
C VAL A 1055 -0.84 13.93 20.81
N ARG A 1056 -0.84 14.96 19.96
CA ARG A 1056 0.20 15.99 19.90
C ARG A 1056 -0.37 17.30 20.38
N PHE A 1057 0.40 17.98 21.23
CA PHE A 1057 0.14 19.30 21.75
C PHE A 1057 1.04 20.33 21.04
N THR A 1058 0.57 21.55 20.81
CA THR A 1058 1.31 22.55 20.00
C THR A 1058 2.24 23.40 20.88
N GLU A 1059 3.47 23.66 20.41
CA GLU A 1059 4.58 24.23 21.21
C GLU A 1059 4.36 25.67 21.71
N GLU A 1060 3.57 26.49 21.00
CA GLU A 1060 3.49 27.94 21.26
C GLU A 1060 2.49 28.34 22.36
N PHE A 1061 1.65 27.40 22.82
CA PHE A 1061 0.36 27.74 23.42
C PHE A 1061 -0.02 26.98 24.69
N GLU A 1062 0.75 25.94 25.06
CA GLU A 1062 0.24 24.91 25.97
C GLU A 1062 1.21 24.60 27.10
N THR A 1063 1.06 25.31 28.21
CA THR A 1063 1.23 24.67 29.52
C THR A 1063 -0.14 24.14 29.94
N VAL A 1064 -0.22 22.85 30.23
CA VAL A 1064 -1.43 22.24 30.80
C VAL A 1064 -1.66 22.86 32.18
N GLU A 1065 -2.69 23.69 32.34
CA GLU A 1065 -2.86 24.52 33.55
C GLU A 1065 -3.48 23.73 34.72
N SER A 1066 -4.22 22.68 34.41
CA SER A 1066 -4.92 21.84 35.38
C SER A 1066 -5.01 20.40 34.87
N ASP A 1067 -5.82 19.56 35.51
CA ASP A 1067 -6.04 18.21 35.01
C ASP A 1067 -6.98 18.20 33.80
N HIS A 1068 -6.63 17.41 32.80
CA HIS A 1068 -7.39 17.17 31.57
C HIS A 1068 -7.60 15.67 31.37
N ARG A 1069 -8.63 15.35 30.59
CA ARG A 1069 -9.05 14.00 30.23
C ARG A 1069 -8.83 13.81 28.73
N TRP A 1070 -8.06 12.79 28.40
CA TRP A 1070 -7.94 12.28 27.04
C TRP A 1070 -8.78 11.03 26.92
N PHE A 1071 -9.81 11.11 26.08
CA PHE A 1071 -10.70 10.01 25.75
C PHE A 1071 -10.39 9.48 24.36
N MET A 1072 -10.43 8.16 24.22
CA MET A 1072 -10.21 7.49 22.95
C MET A 1072 -11.08 6.25 22.82
N TYR A 1073 -11.60 6.01 21.62
CA TYR A 1073 -12.26 4.76 21.27
C TYR A 1073 -11.55 4.10 20.07
N LEU A 1074 -11.12 2.85 20.26
CA LEU A 1074 -10.39 2.05 19.27
C LEU A 1074 -11.28 0.96 18.72
N LEU A 1075 -11.48 0.96 17.40
CA LEU A 1075 -12.29 -0.06 16.72
C LEU A 1075 -11.51 -1.36 16.50
N PRO A 1076 -12.17 -2.52 16.30
CA PRO A 1076 -11.52 -3.80 16.05
C PRO A 1076 -10.58 -3.78 14.84
N ASN A 1077 -10.89 -2.97 13.83
CA ASN A 1077 -10.03 -2.79 12.65
C ASN A 1077 -8.71 -2.10 12.98
N TYR A 1078 -8.65 -1.22 14.00
CA TYR A 1078 -7.39 -0.67 14.53
C TYR A 1078 -6.45 -1.78 14.96
N PHE A 1079 -6.99 -2.73 15.73
CA PHE A 1079 -6.22 -3.85 16.22
C PHE A 1079 -5.75 -4.76 15.09
N LYS A 1080 -6.58 -5.01 14.07
CA LYS A 1080 -6.18 -5.77 12.87
C LYS A 1080 -5.09 -5.08 12.04
N LEU A 1081 -5.21 -3.78 11.82
CA LEU A 1081 -4.29 -2.98 10.99
C LEU A 1081 -2.94 -2.75 11.65
N HIS A 1082 -2.94 -2.49 12.96
CA HIS A 1082 -1.75 -2.00 13.67
C HIS A 1082 -1.04 -3.08 14.50
N PHE A 1083 -1.73 -4.13 14.94
CA PHE A 1083 -1.14 -5.19 15.77
C PHE A 1083 -0.79 -6.48 14.99
N GLY A 1084 -1.15 -6.55 13.70
CA GLY A 1084 -0.93 -7.73 12.86
C GLY A 1084 -1.50 -9.03 13.49
N LYS A 1085 -0.95 -10.19 13.12
CA LYS A 1085 -1.32 -11.51 13.70
C LYS A 1085 -1.04 -11.62 15.22
N GLY A 1086 -0.42 -10.63 15.86
CA GLY A 1086 0.04 -10.69 17.25
C GLY A 1086 -1.09 -10.80 18.28
N LEU A 1087 -2.25 -10.19 18.06
CA LEU A 1087 -3.42 -10.37 18.95
C LEU A 1087 -4.14 -11.71 18.72
N LEU A 1088 -4.07 -12.27 17.50
CA LEU A 1088 -4.70 -13.55 17.14
C LEU A 1088 -3.86 -14.77 17.56
N GLN A 1089 -2.53 -14.67 17.55
CA GLN A 1089 -1.62 -15.74 17.99
C GLN A 1089 -1.60 -15.93 19.52
N ILE A 1090 -2.05 -14.94 20.30
CA ILE A 1090 -2.14 -15.05 21.76
C ILE A 1090 -3.39 -15.84 22.20
N ALA A 1091 -4.34 -16.07 21.28
CA ALA A 1091 -5.58 -16.78 21.55
C ALA A 1091 -5.48 -18.32 21.47
N ASP A 1092 -4.28 -18.89 21.30
CA ASP A 1092 -4.02 -20.34 21.35
C ASP A 1092 -4.04 -20.91 22.79
N GLY A 1093 -5.06 -20.53 23.59
CA GLY A 1093 -5.57 -21.38 24.67
C GLY A 1093 -5.55 -20.85 26.11
N PHE A 1094 -5.04 -19.64 26.41
CA PHE A 1094 -5.08 -19.06 27.76
C PHE A 1094 -5.49 -17.57 27.75
N SER A 1095 -5.87 -17.02 28.91
CA SER A 1095 -6.22 -15.60 29.08
C SER A 1095 -5.10 -14.70 28.56
N CYS A 1096 -5.45 -13.71 27.74
CA CYS A 1096 -4.50 -12.70 27.28
C CYS A 1096 -4.39 -11.61 28.34
N GLN A 1097 -3.20 -11.37 28.87
CA GLN A 1097 -2.95 -10.20 29.71
C GLN A 1097 -2.56 -9.04 28.80
N LEU A 1098 -3.49 -8.11 28.61
CA LEU A 1098 -3.28 -6.88 27.86
C LEU A 1098 -2.93 -5.75 28.82
N GLU A 1099 -1.68 -5.36 28.84
CA GLU A 1099 -1.19 -4.18 29.55
C GLU A 1099 -1.28 -2.97 28.61
N ILE A 1100 -1.96 -1.92 29.07
CA ILE A 1100 -2.13 -0.64 28.39
C ILE A 1100 -1.37 0.38 29.21
N GLU A 1101 -0.37 1.01 28.60
CA GLU A 1101 0.52 1.96 29.26
C GLU A 1101 0.47 3.31 28.54
N PHE A 1102 -0.01 4.34 29.22
CA PHE A 1102 0.05 5.72 28.77
C PHE A 1102 1.43 6.28 29.08
N ARG A 1103 2.13 6.81 28.08
CA ARG A 1103 3.41 7.47 28.27
C ARG A 1103 3.35 8.89 27.73
N SER A 1104 3.97 9.82 28.46
CA SER A 1104 4.34 11.11 27.89
C SER A 1104 5.78 10.98 27.36
N MET A 1105 6.04 11.43 26.12
CA MET A 1105 7.40 11.72 25.68
C MET A 1105 7.51 13.23 25.44
N GLY A 1106 8.52 13.82 26.05
CA GLY A 1106 8.76 15.26 26.13
C GLY A 1106 9.58 15.53 27.40
N PRO A 1107 10.03 16.77 27.64
CA PRO A 1107 10.55 17.15 28.96
C PRO A 1107 9.40 16.97 29.95
N ASP A 1108 9.66 16.53 31.19
CA ASP A 1108 8.66 16.06 32.17
C ASP A 1108 7.56 17.09 32.58
N PHE A 1109 6.76 17.63 31.66
CA PHE A 1109 5.78 18.69 31.88
C PHE A 1109 4.38 18.15 32.17
N THR A 1110 4.01 16.99 31.61
CA THR A 1110 2.71 16.35 31.80
C THR A 1110 2.83 14.97 32.45
N GLU A 1111 2.15 14.82 33.59
CA GLU A 1111 2.09 13.57 34.36
C GLU A 1111 0.74 12.88 34.16
N ILE A 1112 0.76 11.58 33.81
CA ILE A 1112 -0.45 10.75 33.83
C ILE A 1112 -0.78 10.39 35.28
N LYS A 1113 -1.89 10.93 35.80
CA LYS A 1113 -2.31 10.75 37.19
C LYS A 1113 -3.21 9.52 37.37
N LYS A 1114 -4.12 9.32 36.43
CA LYS A 1114 -5.10 8.23 36.45
C LYS A 1114 -5.33 7.75 35.03
N CYS A 1115 -5.70 6.50 34.87
CA CYS A 1115 -6.18 5.98 33.60
C CYS A 1115 -7.40 5.09 33.81
N GLY A 1116 -8.17 4.91 32.72
CA GLY A 1116 -9.33 4.04 32.65
C GLY A 1116 -9.36 3.27 31.33
N ALA A 1117 -9.87 2.03 31.39
CA ALA A 1117 -10.10 1.21 30.20
C ALA A 1117 -11.43 0.45 30.33
N HIS A 1118 -12.16 0.37 29.23
CA HIS A 1118 -13.43 -0.35 29.14
C HIS A 1118 -13.49 -1.13 27.81
N MET A 1119 -13.67 -2.45 27.92
CA MET A 1119 -13.90 -3.32 26.76
C MET A 1119 -15.38 -3.25 26.41
N VAL A 1120 -15.69 -2.81 25.18
CA VAL A 1120 -17.07 -2.64 24.72
C VAL A 1120 -17.50 -3.86 23.92
N TYR A 1121 -18.59 -4.48 24.36
CA TYR A 1121 -19.22 -5.62 23.70
C TYR A 1121 -20.50 -5.22 22.97
N GLU A 1122 -20.94 -6.05 22.03
CA GLU A 1122 -22.14 -5.80 21.22
C GLU A 1122 -23.42 -5.56 22.05
N GLU A 1123 -23.63 -6.32 23.13
CA GLU A 1123 -24.80 -6.18 24.02
C GLU A 1123 -24.85 -4.80 24.72
N GLU A 1124 -23.71 -4.27 25.14
CA GLU A 1124 -23.62 -2.95 25.80
C GLU A 1124 -23.88 -1.79 24.84
N MET A 1125 -23.52 -1.97 23.56
CA MET A 1125 -23.90 -1.02 22.52
C MET A 1125 -25.42 -0.99 22.34
N GLU A 1126 -26.10 -2.13 22.40
CA GLU A 1126 -27.57 -2.21 22.35
C GLU A 1126 -28.23 -1.60 23.60
N ASP A 1127 -27.66 -1.79 24.79
CA ASP A 1127 -28.16 -1.19 26.03
C ASP A 1127 -28.05 0.34 26.03
N LEU A 1128 -26.93 0.89 25.52
CA LEU A 1128 -26.76 2.33 25.31
C LEU A 1128 -27.73 2.91 24.27
N LYS A 1129 -28.24 2.08 23.34
CA LYS A 1129 -29.32 2.45 22.42
C LYS A 1129 -30.69 2.44 23.12
N GLN A 1130 -30.98 1.45 23.97
CA GLN A 1130 -32.27 1.31 24.66
C GLN A 1130 -32.46 2.27 25.83
N SER A 1131 -31.37 2.82 26.38
CA SER A 1131 -31.42 3.87 27.42
C SER A 1131 -32.10 5.18 26.98
N THR A 1132 -32.65 5.23 25.76
CA THR A 1132 -33.52 6.29 25.21
C THR A 1132 -34.71 6.71 26.08
N GLY A 1133 -35.00 6.00 27.19
CA GLY A 1133 -36.18 6.26 28.02
C GLY A 1133 -35.96 6.87 29.40
N GLN A 1134 -34.74 6.93 29.95
CA GLN A 1134 -34.56 7.35 31.36
C GLN A 1134 -33.23 8.11 31.60
N SER A 1135 -33.18 9.36 31.17
CA SER A 1135 -32.51 10.40 31.95
C SER A 1135 -33.32 11.68 31.85
N GLU A 1136 -34.27 11.83 32.78
CA GLU A 1136 -34.80 13.14 33.14
C GLU A 1136 -33.64 13.98 33.70
N CYS A 1137 -33.00 14.78 32.86
CA CYS A 1137 -32.56 16.09 33.33
C CYS A 1137 -33.76 17.01 33.15
N SER A 1138 -34.50 17.15 34.25
CA SER A 1138 -35.51 18.17 34.44
C SER A 1138 -34.94 19.53 34.03
N SER A 1139 -35.74 20.23 33.24
CA SER A 1139 -35.64 21.64 32.94
C SER A 1139 -35.25 22.48 34.17
N SER A 1140 -34.13 23.19 34.08
CA SER A 1140 -34.13 24.59 34.48
C SER A 1140 -33.86 25.42 33.23
N SER A 1141 -34.88 26.15 32.84
CA SER A 1141 -34.94 27.13 31.77
C SER A 1141 -33.79 28.13 31.79
N SER A 1142 -33.04 28.22 30.69
CA SER A 1142 -32.75 29.50 30.05
C SER A 1142 -32.98 29.34 28.55
N SER A 1143 -34.19 29.73 28.14
CA SER A 1143 -34.57 29.86 26.75
C SER A 1143 -33.67 30.87 26.03
N ILE A 1144 -32.94 30.43 25.01
CA ILE A 1144 -32.70 31.25 23.83
C ILE A 1144 -33.09 30.39 22.63
N ILE A 1145 -34.31 30.60 22.15
CA ILE A 1145 -34.78 30.02 20.89
C ILE A 1145 -34.03 30.73 19.75
N PRO A 1146 -33.48 29.96 18.79
CA PRO A 1146 -32.87 30.48 17.57
C PRO A 1146 -33.95 31.00 16.62
N TYR A 1147 -33.72 32.17 16.04
CA TYR A 1147 -34.43 32.60 14.84
C TYR A 1147 -33.79 31.91 13.64
N ASN A 1148 -34.49 30.95 13.03
CA ASN A 1148 -34.18 30.42 11.70
C ASN A 1148 -35.10 31.06 10.67
N GLU A 1149 -34.51 31.50 9.57
CA GLU A 1149 -35.17 31.90 8.32
C GLU A 1149 -35.81 30.70 7.61
N GLY A 1150 -36.81 30.94 6.72
CA GLY A 1150 -37.32 29.86 5.87
C GLY A 1150 -38.57 30.16 5.04
N VAL A 1151 -38.44 31.12 4.13
CA VAL A 1151 -39.01 31.31 2.78
C VAL A 1151 -39.94 30.21 2.17
N ASP A 1152 -41.09 30.67 1.64
CA ASP A 1152 -41.68 30.40 0.30
C ASP A 1152 -42.94 29.51 0.04
N VAL A 1153 -43.79 30.10 -0.84
CA VAL A 1153 -44.76 29.60 -1.85
C VAL A 1153 -46.25 29.32 -1.51
N ASP A 1154 -47.09 30.19 -2.11
CA ASP A 1154 -48.43 30.06 -2.73
C ASP A 1154 -49.75 29.68 -2.02
N HIS A 1155 -50.68 30.63 -2.19
CA HIS A 1155 -52.07 30.54 -2.68
C HIS A 1155 -53.22 29.99 -1.80
N PHE A 1156 -54.13 30.94 -1.55
CA PHE A 1156 -55.60 30.90 -1.64
C PHE A 1156 -56.49 30.46 -0.45
N GLU A 1157 -57.37 31.43 -0.10
CA GLU A 1157 -58.77 31.37 0.33
C GLU A 1157 -59.14 30.65 1.64
N GLU A 1158 -59.52 31.43 2.65
CA GLU A 1158 -60.92 31.65 3.11
C GLU A 1158 -61.47 30.45 3.90
N ASP A 1159 -61.57 30.58 5.22
CA ASP A 1159 -62.91 30.66 5.80
C ASP A 1159 -62.95 31.21 7.23
N ILE A 1160 -64.05 31.91 7.48
CA ILE A 1160 -64.26 32.89 8.55
C ILE A 1160 -65.32 32.38 9.54
N LYS A 1161 -65.16 32.80 10.82
CA LYS A 1161 -66.15 32.94 11.92
C LYS A 1161 -66.59 31.67 12.68
N PHE A 1162 -66.51 31.74 14.01
CA PHE A 1162 -67.61 32.16 14.92
C PHE A 1162 -67.00 32.40 16.33
N LYS A 1163 -66.93 33.64 16.85
CA LYS A 1163 -67.92 34.41 17.64
C LYS A 1163 -68.10 33.99 19.11
N ARG A 1164 -67.96 35.01 19.99
CA ARG A 1164 -68.60 35.23 21.32
C ARG A 1164 -68.05 34.40 22.48
N SER A 1165 -67.97 34.87 23.72
CA SER A 1165 -68.34 36.14 24.41
C SER A 1165 -67.92 35.92 25.88
N ARG A 1166 -67.50 36.91 26.66
CA ARG A 1166 -68.29 37.72 27.64
C ARG A 1166 -67.44 37.72 28.92
N ASP A 1167 -66.90 38.84 29.37
CA ASP A 1167 -67.51 39.93 30.15
C ASP A 1167 -67.17 39.80 31.65
N ASP A 1168 -67.04 40.97 32.27
CA ASP A 1168 -67.01 41.32 33.69
C ASP A 1168 -65.64 41.25 34.42
N GLU A 1169 -65.17 42.27 35.16
CA GLU A 1169 -65.78 43.55 35.56
C GLU A 1169 -64.71 44.53 36.09
N ASN A 1170 -64.87 45.81 35.70
CA ASN A 1170 -64.73 47.07 36.44
C ASN A 1170 -63.51 47.41 37.34
N GLY A 1171 -62.96 48.61 37.05
CA GLY A 1171 -62.56 49.56 38.10
C GLY A 1171 -61.60 50.69 37.70
N GLY A 1172 -62.14 51.86 37.27
CA GLY A 1172 -61.65 53.17 37.73
C GLY A 1172 -60.77 54.05 36.83
N SER A 1173 -61.41 55.00 36.13
CA SER A 1173 -61.10 56.46 35.95
C SER A 1173 -59.69 57.00 36.26
N GLY A 1174 -59.08 57.96 35.53
CA GLY A 1174 -59.55 58.93 34.53
C GLY A 1174 -58.77 60.27 34.70
N GLU A 1175 -58.51 60.95 33.56
CA GLU A 1175 -58.18 62.41 33.40
C GLU A 1175 -56.85 62.96 33.98
N GLY A 1176 -56.11 63.91 33.38
CA GLY A 1176 -56.23 64.72 32.17
C GLY A 1176 -55.23 65.91 32.19
N SER A 1177 -54.96 66.49 31.01
CA SER A 1177 -54.58 67.90 30.70
C SER A 1177 -53.15 68.49 30.91
N SER A 1178 -52.49 68.82 29.76
CA SER A 1178 -51.96 70.15 29.27
C SER A 1178 -50.95 71.00 30.10
N PRO A 1179 -50.35 72.12 29.59
CA PRO A 1179 -49.57 72.44 28.36
C PRO A 1179 -48.32 73.38 28.58
N HIS A 1180 -47.70 73.85 27.47
CA HIS A 1180 -46.95 75.13 27.25
C HIS A 1180 -45.42 75.32 27.56
N ILE A 1181 -44.62 75.50 26.47
CA ILE A 1181 -43.67 76.60 26.06
C ILE A 1181 -43.31 77.67 27.14
N PRO A 1182 -42.06 78.26 27.30
CA PRO A 1182 -41.16 78.82 26.25
C PRO A 1182 -39.61 78.73 26.42
N HIS A 1183 -38.88 79.10 25.36
CA HIS A 1183 -37.46 79.57 25.30
C HIS A 1183 -37.25 80.97 25.98
N PRO A 1184 -36.09 81.71 25.96
CA PRO A 1184 -34.68 81.49 25.54
C PRO A 1184 -33.58 82.12 26.49
N LYS A 1185 -32.33 82.25 25.99
CA LYS A 1185 -31.26 83.28 26.26
C LYS A 1185 -30.15 82.95 27.27
N THR A 1186 -28.89 82.69 26.86
CA THR A 1186 -27.80 83.54 26.28
C THR A 1186 -27.09 84.50 27.25
N LYS A 1187 -25.74 84.40 27.31
CA LYS A 1187 -24.70 85.46 27.32
C LYS A 1187 -23.36 84.86 27.79
N ARG A 1188 -22.15 85.24 27.35
CA ARG A 1188 -21.61 86.10 26.27
C ARG A 1188 -20.06 86.07 26.41
N VAL A 1189 -19.31 86.06 25.29
CA VAL A 1189 -18.18 87.00 24.93
C VAL A 1189 -16.90 86.96 25.79
N ARG A 1190 -15.64 87.07 25.33
CA ARG A 1190 -14.92 87.45 24.08
C ARG A 1190 -13.45 86.99 24.27
N SER A 1191 -12.77 86.46 23.25
CA SER A 1191 -11.71 87.08 22.40
C SER A 1191 -10.25 86.76 22.76
N SER A 1192 -9.50 86.59 21.67
CA SER A 1192 -8.09 86.96 21.39
C SER A 1192 -6.92 86.14 21.96
N ASP A 1193 -6.13 85.65 20.98
CA ASP A 1193 -4.66 85.63 20.87
C ASP A 1193 -3.79 84.59 21.60
N GLY A 1194 -2.70 84.25 20.89
CA GLY A 1194 -1.41 83.74 21.41
C GLY A 1194 -1.31 82.22 21.44
N GLU A 1195 -0.63 81.57 20.48
CA GLU A 1195 0.83 81.35 20.33
C GLU A 1195 1.14 79.86 20.52
#